data_AF-A0A0D2ER93-F1
#
_entry.id   AF-A0A0D2ER93-F1
#
_cell.length_a   1.000
_cell.length_b   1.000
_cell.length_c   1.000
_cell.angle_alpha   90.00
_cell.angle_beta   90.00
_cell.angle_gamma   90.00
#
_symmetry.space_group_name_H-M   'P 1'
#
loop_
_entity.id
_entity.type
_entity.pdbx_description
1 polymer ?
#
loop_
_entity_poly.entity_id
_entity_poly.type
_entity_poly.pdbx_seq_one_letter_code
_entity_poly.pdbx_strand_id
1 'polypeptide(L)'
;MGGSPKDVLAIEAKPYPFTFPLQSTALLVIDMQRDFICSGGFGEIQGGSLEAVQASIAPTKALLQACRHAGMHIFHTREGHVPSLADCPSSKLIRQAAAPGNSQHLKVIGDKGEMGRLLVRGEFGHDIVGELQPLPSEVVIDKPGKGSFWNTPLLHKLKSSGITHLLVSGVTTECCFSTTIREANDRGFECCGIRESTAGYNAAYKTASLDMIHWSQGLFGFVADLQPVLDALSPWQKSSPEVSTPPQTPPAWDGNLGISDLLASYKQGLSPVVMVNELFDRIEKYDAIDPAVWIKRQSREEVLNNVTHLLERFPDRNALPPLFGVPFTVKDSIDIQGIETTTACPPLAFVASKSAVCYQKVIDAGAIYLGKVNLDQLATGLSGCRSPYGITHAVASKDHVSGGSSSGSAVSVGADLATFSLATDTAGSGRVPAGFNNVVGFKPTRGLISFQGVTPACLSLDCIALIAKTVEDARIVGQVCEGFDPNDRYARDTFPLPRHVNSIGPQRDAFHFGIPPPEVLEICSPTYRKLFNEAVQQLQGLGGVLTSVNWDPFKKAGDLLYEGTFVSERLASLPDDFLEKNAQYLHPVILELFEKVVARQSTAVQLFRELQRKAIVTRQSTNQFASADRFGVDVLVVPTAPEHPTIEAMLADPINLNAKLGTFTHFANVLDLCGVAVPSGSYFADDKAASPRKLPFSITFLGCRCSDSEMLSVASRYQERHGA
;
A
#
# COMPACT_ATOMS: atom_id res chain seq x y z
N MET A 1 26.01 -1.59 -17.07
CA MET A 1 26.14 -0.13 -16.85
C MET A 1 25.55 0.15 -15.48
N GLY A 2 26.34 0.76 -14.58
CA GLY A 2 25.99 0.91 -13.16
C GLY A 2 24.70 1.69 -12.98
N GLY A 3 23.87 1.24 -12.03
CA GLY A 3 22.65 1.96 -11.64
C GLY A 3 23.01 3.39 -11.28
N SER A 4 22.32 4.36 -11.87
CA SER A 4 22.54 5.76 -11.54
C SER A 4 22.31 5.94 -10.03
N PRO A 5 23.19 6.62 -9.30
CA PRO A 5 22.88 7.09 -7.95
C PRO A 5 21.74 8.10 -8.08
N LYS A 6 20.49 7.65 -7.96
CA LYS A 6 19.32 8.51 -8.11
C LYS A 6 19.27 9.44 -6.88
N ASP A 7 19.54 10.71 -7.14
CA ASP A 7 19.15 11.91 -6.36
C ASP A 7 19.39 11.86 -4.84
N VAL A 8 20.58 11.42 -4.42
CA VAL A 8 21.06 11.68 -3.06
C VAL A 8 21.56 13.12 -2.98
N LEU A 9 20.92 13.93 -2.15
CA LEU A 9 21.23 15.33 -1.93
C LEU A 9 22.03 15.51 -0.64
N ALA A 10 22.87 16.54 -0.61
CA ALA A 10 23.57 16.98 0.60
C ALA A 10 23.40 18.49 0.77
N ILE A 11 23.07 18.92 1.98
CA ILE A 11 22.86 20.33 2.34
C ILE A 11 23.77 20.72 3.51
N GLU A 12 24.17 21.98 3.56
CA GLU A 12 24.84 22.52 4.74
C GLU A 12 23.88 22.47 5.94
N ALA A 13 24.33 21.84 7.03
CA ALA A 13 23.56 21.68 8.25
C ALA A 13 24.51 21.60 9.45
N LYS A 14 23.94 21.75 10.65
CA LYS A 14 24.61 21.43 11.91
C LYS A 14 24.18 20.04 12.38
N PRO A 15 25.12 19.25 12.94
CA PRO A 15 26.52 19.61 13.22
C PRO A 15 27.46 19.47 12.02
N TYR A 16 27.02 18.82 10.95
CA TYR A 16 27.73 18.65 9.68
C TYR A 16 26.70 18.49 8.55
N PRO A 17 27.10 18.46 7.26
CA PRO A 17 26.16 18.37 6.15
C PRO A 17 25.17 17.21 6.27
N PHE A 18 23.89 17.50 6.06
CA PHE A 18 22.82 16.49 6.08
C PHE A 18 22.65 15.90 4.69
N THR A 19 22.74 14.57 4.58
CA THR A 19 22.60 13.85 3.30
C THR A 19 21.30 13.05 3.30
N PHE A 20 20.53 13.13 2.22
CA PHE A 20 19.23 12.45 2.14
C PHE A 20 18.88 12.02 0.70
N PRO A 21 18.29 10.83 0.51
CA PRO A 21 17.76 10.38 -0.78
C PRO A 21 16.38 11.01 -1.04
N LEU A 22 16.20 11.65 -2.19
CA LEU A 22 14.99 12.41 -2.50
C LEU A 22 13.71 11.57 -2.37
N GLN A 23 13.68 10.37 -2.95
CA GLN A 23 12.49 9.50 -3.01
C GLN A 23 12.08 8.90 -1.65
N SER A 24 12.99 8.86 -0.68
CA SER A 24 12.71 8.35 0.67
C SER A 24 12.72 9.45 1.74
N THR A 25 12.62 10.71 1.32
CA THR A 25 12.56 11.87 2.20
C THR A 25 11.17 12.51 2.12
N ALA A 26 10.60 12.85 3.27
CA ALA A 26 9.35 13.59 3.33
C ALA A 26 9.55 14.95 4.02
N LEU A 27 8.69 15.91 3.68
CA LEU A 27 8.50 17.12 4.47
C LEU A 27 7.40 16.86 5.51
N LEU A 28 7.69 17.13 6.77
CA LEU A 28 6.72 17.15 7.87
C LEU A 28 6.48 18.59 8.31
N VAL A 29 5.27 19.10 8.07
CA VAL A 29 4.81 20.45 8.44
C VAL A 29 3.97 20.36 9.71
N ILE A 30 4.47 20.91 10.81
CA ILE A 30 3.89 20.72 12.14
C ILE A 30 2.99 21.90 12.53
N ASP A 31 1.72 21.62 12.71
CA ASP A 31 0.76 22.42 13.47
C ASP A 31 0.61 23.87 13.00
N MET A 32 0.73 24.12 11.69
CA MET A 32 0.52 25.44 11.07
C MET A 32 -0.97 25.84 11.02
N GLN A 33 -1.68 25.64 12.13
CA GLN A 33 -3.11 25.86 12.30
C GLN A 33 -3.42 27.30 12.71
N ARG A 34 -4.63 27.76 12.39
CA ARG A 34 -5.12 29.08 12.80
C ARG A 34 -5.06 29.26 14.30
N ASP A 35 -5.35 28.21 15.08
CA ASP A 35 -5.27 28.23 16.54
C ASP A 35 -3.88 28.61 17.05
N PHE A 36 -2.80 28.34 16.33
CA PHE A 36 -1.45 28.73 16.75
C PHE A 36 -0.94 30.02 16.08
N ILE A 37 -1.54 30.45 14.97
CA ILE A 37 -0.97 31.51 14.13
C ILE A 37 -1.83 32.79 14.11
N CYS A 38 -3.15 32.65 14.21
CA CYS A 38 -4.10 33.76 14.09
C CYS A 38 -4.48 34.35 15.45
N SER A 39 -4.83 35.64 15.46
CA SER A 39 -5.37 36.30 16.65
C SER A 39 -6.69 35.66 17.10
N GLY A 40 -6.92 35.66 18.41
CA GLY A 40 -8.04 34.97 19.06
C GLY A 40 -7.86 33.46 19.19
N GLY A 41 -6.73 32.91 18.70
CA GLY A 41 -6.39 31.49 18.75
C GLY A 41 -5.72 31.05 20.06
N PHE A 42 -5.61 29.73 20.23
CA PHE A 42 -4.92 29.12 21.38
C PHE A 42 -3.50 29.65 21.60
N GLY A 43 -2.75 29.88 20.53
CA GLY A 43 -1.37 30.38 20.53
C GLY A 43 -1.21 31.75 21.18
N GLU A 44 -2.04 32.72 20.80
CA GLU A 44 -2.06 34.05 21.42
C GLU A 44 -2.45 33.97 22.89
N ILE A 45 -3.46 33.15 23.19
CA ILE A 45 -3.96 32.94 24.55
C ILE A 45 -2.85 32.38 25.46
N GLN A 46 -2.03 31.44 24.97
CA GLN A 46 -0.95 30.82 25.75
C GLN A 46 0.38 31.60 25.74
N GLY A 47 0.82 31.98 24.56
CA GLY A 47 2.18 32.45 24.29
C GLY A 47 2.29 33.97 24.17
N GLY A 48 1.16 34.67 24.06
CA GLY A 48 1.13 36.11 23.86
C GLY A 48 1.44 36.50 22.41
N SER A 49 2.64 36.99 22.13
CA SER A 49 2.95 37.61 20.84
C SER A 49 2.96 36.62 19.67
N LEU A 50 2.21 36.95 18.62
CA LEU A 50 2.10 36.15 17.39
C LEU A 50 3.17 36.47 16.33
N GLU A 51 3.92 37.56 16.49
CA GLU A 51 4.81 38.10 15.45
C GLU A 51 5.78 37.05 14.89
N ALA A 52 6.43 36.31 15.77
CA ALA A 52 7.42 35.30 15.38
C ALA A 52 6.80 34.08 14.68
N VAL A 53 5.63 33.61 15.13
CA VAL A 53 4.94 32.44 14.52
C VAL A 53 4.26 32.81 13.21
N GLN A 54 3.84 34.06 13.03
CA GLN A 54 3.35 34.57 11.74
C GLN A 54 4.49 34.76 10.75
N ALA A 55 5.66 35.24 11.20
CA ALA A 55 6.83 35.41 10.36
C ALA A 55 7.38 34.09 9.77
N SER A 56 7.10 32.93 10.38
CA SER A 56 7.54 31.63 9.86
C SER A 56 6.69 31.10 8.70
N ILE A 57 5.52 31.70 8.40
CA ILE A 57 4.64 31.25 7.32
C ILE A 57 5.34 31.32 5.97
N ALA A 58 5.99 32.45 5.64
CA ALA A 58 6.61 32.64 4.35
C ALA A 58 7.79 31.68 4.08
N PRO A 59 8.76 31.49 5.00
CA PRO A 59 9.77 30.44 4.90
C PRO A 59 9.18 29.03 4.76
N THR A 60 8.17 28.70 5.57
CA THR A 60 7.50 27.38 5.52
C THR A 60 6.83 27.16 4.16
N LYS A 61 6.21 28.20 3.59
CA LYS A 61 5.60 28.15 2.26
C LYS A 61 6.65 27.91 1.16
N ALA A 62 7.79 28.59 1.23
CA ALA A 62 8.87 28.40 0.26
C ALA A 62 9.42 26.97 0.30
N LEU A 63 9.65 26.42 1.51
CA LEU A 63 10.06 25.02 1.69
C LEU A 63 9.01 24.04 1.15
N LEU A 64 7.75 24.24 1.52
CA LEU A 64 6.63 23.41 1.07
C LEU A 64 6.52 23.39 -0.45
N GLN A 65 6.64 24.54 -1.11
CA GLN A 65 6.63 24.64 -2.56
C GLN A 65 7.84 23.94 -3.20
N ALA A 66 9.05 24.10 -2.66
CA ALA A 66 10.24 23.41 -3.16
C ALA A 66 10.08 21.88 -3.08
N CYS A 67 9.62 21.36 -1.93
CA CYS A 67 9.38 19.93 -1.76
C CYS A 67 8.28 19.40 -2.69
N ARG A 68 7.19 20.16 -2.91
CA ARG A 68 6.14 19.82 -3.89
C ARG A 68 6.68 19.71 -5.31
N HIS A 69 7.49 20.68 -5.75
CA HIS A 69 8.10 20.66 -7.08
C HIS A 69 9.08 19.50 -7.24
N ALA A 70 9.79 19.14 -6.17
CA ALA A 70 10.67 17.99 -6.14
C ALA A 70 9.94 16.64 -6.04
N GLY A 71 8.61 16.63 -5.99
CA GLY A 71 7.81 15.40 -5.92
C GLY A 71 7.94 14.65 -4.59
N MET A 72 8.39 15.32 -3.53
CA MET A 72 8.54 14.71 -2.20
C MET A 72 7.19 14.44 -1.57
N HIS A 73 7.13 13.42 -0.70
CA HIS A 73 5.96 13.20 0.14
C HIS A 73 5.81 14.34 1.15
N ILE A 74 4.59 14.84 1.32
CA ILE A 74 4.27 15.91 2.27
C ILE A 74 3.28 15.39 3.31
N PHE A 75 3.64 15.60 4.58
CA PHE A 75 2.82 15.29 5.74
C PHE A 75 2.58 16.56 6.52
N HIS A 76 1.33 16.81 6.88
CA HIS A 76 0.92 17.90 7.76
C HIS A 76 0.40 17.31 9.07
N THR A 77 0.66 17.98 10.19
CA THR A 77 0.03 17.65 11.46
C THR A 77 -0.82 18.80 11.97
N ARG A 78 -1.85 18.45 12.71
CA ARG A 78 -2.74 19.39 13.41
C ARG A 78 -2.93 18.90 14.84
N GLU A 79 -2.55 19.70 15.84
CA GLU A 79 -2.90 19.38 17.22
C GLU A 79 -4.37 19.65 17.45
N GLY A 80 -5.10 18.62 17.89
CA GLY A 80 -6.50 18.74 18.22
C GLY A 80 -7.12 17.46 18.74
N HIS A 81 -8.19 17.67 19.51
CA HIS A 81 -8.93 16.64 20.22
C HIS A 81 -10.25 16.34 19.52
N VAL A 82 -10.72 15.10 19.62
CA VAL A 82 -12.07 14.75 19.14
C VAL A 82 -13.12 15.64 19.82
N PRO A 83 -14.29 15.90 19.19
CA PRO A 83 -15.29 16.82 19.75
C PRO A 83 -15.72 16.54 21.19
N SER A 84 -15.70 15.27 21.62
CA SER A 84 -16.01 14.83 22.99
C SER A 84 -14.87 15.03 24.00
N LEU A 85 -13.67 15.42 23.54
CA LEU A 85 -12.43 15.49 24.31
C LEU A 85 -11.98 14.16 24.94
N ALA A 86 -12.53 13.02 24.49
CA ALA A 86 -12.21 11.71 25.06
C ALA A 86 -10.73 11.30 24.89
N ASP A 87 -10.03 11.90 23.94
CA ASP A 87 -8.59 11.72 23.71
C ASP A 87 -7.72 12.81 24.41
N CYS A 88 -8.34 13.73 25.16
CA CYS A 88 -7.66 14.77 25.93
C CYS A 88 -7.41 14.27 27.36
N PRO A 89 -6.15 14.10 27.80
CA PRO A 89 -5.88 13.72 29.18
C PRO A 89 -6.42 14.79 30.14
N SER A 90 -7.17 14.38 31.17
CA SER A 90 -7.71 15.30 32.19
C SER A 90 -6.64 16.20 32.82
N SER A 91 -5.41 15.70 32.92
CA SER A 91 -4.27 16.47 33.41
C SER A 91 -3.90 17.68 32.54
N LYS A 92 -4.14 17.65 31.21
CA LYS A 92 -3.94 18.81 30.33
C LYS A 92 -4.94 19.92 30.66
N LEU A 93 -6.19 19.56 30.96
CA LEU A 93 -7.25 20.52 31.31
C LEU A 93 -7.06 21.10 32.71
N ILE A 94 -6.82 20.23 33.70
CA ILE A 94 -6.83 20.63 35.10
C ILE A 94 -5.59 21.44 35.47
N ARG A 95 -4.39 21.03 35.03
CA ARG A 95 -3.14 21.69 35.45
C ARG A 95 -3.10 23.16 35.07
N GLN A 96 -3.61 23.49 33.89
CA GLN A 96 -3.64 24.85 33.37
C GLN A 96 -4.68 25.69 34.12
N ALA A 97 -5.90 25.20 34.25
CA ALA A 97 -6.97 25.90 34.97
C ALA A 97 -6.64 26.12 36.46
N ALA A 98 -5.90 25.18 37.07
CA ALA A 98 -5.55 25.23 38.49
C ALA A 98 -4.22 25.94 38.79
N ALA A 99 -3.55 26.54 37.81
CA ALA A 99 -2.26 27.19 38.00
C ALA A 99 -2.37 28.40 38.96
N PRO A 100 -1.70 28.38 40.14
CA PRO A 100 -1.81 29.47 41.11
C PRO A 100 -1.28 30.79 40.55
N GLY A 101 -2.05 31.87 40.70
CA GLY A 101 -1.64 33.20 40.26
C GLY A 101 -1.65 33.40 38.73
N ASN A 102 -2.30 32.51 37.97
CA ASN A 102 -2.48 32.69 36.53
C ASN A 102 -3.40 33.89 36.25
N SER A 103 -2.80 35.00 35.79
CA SER A 103 -3.50 36.22 35.39
C SER A 103 -3.63 36.38 33.87
N GLN A 104 -3.08 35.46 33.07
CA GLN A 104 -3.09 35.57 31.60
C GLN A 104 -4.45 35.19 31.02
N HIS A 105 -5.00 34.03 31.37
CA HIS A 105 -6.34 33.60 30.96
C HIS A 105 -6.83 32.37 31.75
N LEU A 106 -8.15 32.12 31.72
CA LEU A 106 -8.78 30.93 32.31
C LEU A 106 -9.26 29.89 31.28
N LYS A 107 -9.26 30.23 29.98
CA LYS A 107 -9.72 29.31 28.92
C LYS A 107 -8.78 28.11 28.78
N VAL A 108 -9.33 26.91 28.69
CA VAL A 108 -8.59 25.67 28.44
C VAL A 108 -8.99 25.02 27.11
N ILE A 109 -8.30 23.95 26.73
CA ILE A 109 -8.65 23.13 25.56
C ILE A 109 -10.13 22.75 25.60
N GLY A 110 -10.83 22.96 24.49
CA GLY A 110 -12.25 22.67 24.35
C GLY A 110 -13.21 23.79 24.74
N ASP A 111 -12.74 24.83 25.44
CA ASP A 111 -13.52 26.04 25.71
C ASP A 111 -13.77 26.83 24.43
N LYS A 112 -14.84 27.62 24.42
CA LYS A 112 -15.20 28.47 23.28
C LYS A 112 -14.25 29.66 23.16
N GLY A 113 -13.46 29.67 22.10
CA GLY A 113 -12.66 30.80 21.60
C GLY A 113 -13.40 31.62 20.55
N GLU A 114 -12.68 32.56 19.92
CA GLU A 114 -13.22 33.41 18.84
C GLU A 114 -13.37 32.64 17.53
N MET A 115 -12.50 31.63 17.32
CA MET A 115 -12.47 30.78 16.11
C MET A 115 -13.14 29.41 16.31
N GLY A 116 -14.02 29.29 17.31
CA GLY A 116 -14.62 28.01 17.71
C GLY A 116 -14.01 27.45 18.98
N ARG A 117 -14.23 26.16 19.25
CA ARG A 117 -13.66 25.51 20.45
C ARG A 117 -12.16 25.27 20.27
N LEU A 118 -11.36 25.70 21.24
CA LEU A 118 -9.89 25.68 21.17
C LEU A 118 -9.34 24.25 21.03
N LEU A 119 -8.54 24.00 19.99
CA LEU A 119 -7.91 22.70 19.68
C LEU A 119 -8.93 21.55 19.59
N VAL A 120 -10.12 21.80 19.05
CA VAL A 120 -11.14 20.77 18.79
C VAL A 120 -11.26 20.52 17.28
N ARG A 121 -11.17 19.24 16.89
CA ARG A 121 -11.25 18.83 15.49
C ARG A 121 -12.58 19.23 14.87
N GLY A 122 -12.50 19.82 13.67
CA GLY A 122 -13.65 20.30 12.90
C GLY A 122 -14.02 21.77 13.17
N GLU A 123 -13.45 22.41 14.18
CA GLU A 123 -13.61 23.84 14.42
C GLU A 123 -12.76 24.67 13.45
N PHE A 124 -13.16 25.92 13.20
CA PHE A 124 -12.46 26.81 12.27
C PHE A 124 -11.00 27.06 12.69
N GLY A 125 -10.74 27.26 13.99
CA GLY A 125 -9.40 27.45 14.54
C GLY A 125 -8.47 26.24 14.36
N HIS A 126 -9.02 25.03 14.29
CA HIS A 126 -8.22 23.81 14.17
C HIS A 126 -7.63 23.61 12.77
N ASP A 127 -8.08 24.33 11.74
CA ASP A 127 -7.59 24.11 10.39
C ASP A 127 -6.28 24.84 10.06
N ILE A 128 -5.55 24.35 9.06
CA ILE A 128 -4.29 24.94 8.59
C ILE A 128 -4.54 26.34 8.00
N VAL A 129 -3.60 27.27 8.15
CA VAL A 129 -3.70 28.61 7.56
C VAL A 129 -3.76 28.54 6.02
N GLY A 130 -4.46 29.50 5.40
CA GLY A 130 -4.77 29.45 3.96
C GLY A 130 -3.55 29.34 3.05
N GLU A 131 -2.45 29.97 3.46
CA GLU A 131 -1.19 30.06 2.74
C GLU A 131 -0.46 28.72 2.62
N LEU A 132 -0.77 27.78 3.50
CA LEU A 132 -0.10 26.48 3.66
C LEU A 132 -1.06 25.30 3.49
N GLN A 133 -2.23 25.54 2.89
CA GLN A 133 -3.25 24.52 2.71
C GLN A 133 -2.69 23.26 2.02
N PRO A 134 -3.01 22.07 2.54
CA PRO A 134 -2.61 20.81 1.92
C PRO A 134 -3.21 20.63 0.53
N LEU A 135 -2.45 20.00 -0.38
CA LEU A 135 -2.99 19.52 -1.65
C LEU A 135 -3.74 18.18 -1.45
N PRO A 136 -4.66 17.78 -2.36
CA PRO A 136 -5.39 16.52 -2.24
C PRO A 136 -4.51 15.26 -2.13
N SER A 137 -3.27 15.32 -2.64
CA SER A 137 -2.30 14.22 -2.56
C SER A 137 -1.51 14.17 -1.24
N GLU A 138 -1.65 15.17 -0.36
CA GLU A 138 -0.85 15.31 0.85
C GLU A 138 -1.55 14.72 2.07
N VAL A 139 -0.77 14.19 3.01
CA VAL A 139 -1.32 13.50 4.18
C VAL A 139 -1.52 14.51 5.31
N VAL A 140 -2.70 14.53 5.92
CA VAL A 140 -3.00 15.33 7.11
C VAL A 140 -3.25 14.41 8.30
N ILE A 141 -2.52 14.62 9.40
CA ILE A 141 -2.60 13.82 10.62
C ILE A 141 -3.09 14.69 11.78
N ASP A 142 -4.27 14.39 12.30
CA ASP A 142 -4.75 15.01 13.54
C ASP A 142 -4.16 14.28 14.75
N LYS A 143 -3.50 15.02 15.65
CA LYS A 143 -2.81 14.46 16.82
C LYS A 143 -3.36 15.04 18.13
N PRO A 144 -3.66 14.22 19.15
CA PRO A 144 -4.05 14.71 20.47
C PRO A 144 -2.84 15.06 21.36
N GLY A 145 -1.63 14.72 20.92
CA GLY A 145 -0.37 14.87 21.64
C GLY A 145 0.53 15.95 21.04
N LYS A 146 1.56 16.32 21.82
CA LYS A 146 2.62 17.23 21.36
C LYS A 146 3.46 16.57 20.27
N GLY A 147 3.96 15.36 20.54
CA GLY A 147 4.67 14.53 19.58
C GLY A 147 3.74 13.94 18.53
N SER A 148 4.14 14.02 17.27
CA SER A 148 3.27 13.67 16.14
C SER A 148 3.01 12.18 15.97
N PHE A 149 3.76 11.33 16.66
CA PHE A 149 3.58 9.88 16.66
C PHE A 149 2.68 9.37 17.79
N TRP A 150 2.32 10.23 18.74
CA TRP A 150 1.53 9.83 19.90
C TRP A 150 0.07 9.62 19.51
N ASN A 151 -0.39 8.36 19.54
CA ASN A 151 -1.76 7.97 19.21
C ASN A 151 -2.19 8.43 17.80
N THR A 152 -1.31 8.29 16.82
CA THR A 152 -1.56 8.64 15.42
C THR A 152 -1.09 7.53 14.47
N PRO A 153 -1.60 7.49 13.23
CA PRO A 153 -1.10 6.59 12.20
C PRO A 153 0.18 7.10 11.49
N LEU A 154 0.84 8.17 11.98
CA LEU A 154 1.96 8.81 11.28
C LEU A 154 3.11 7.83 10.99
N LEU A 155 3.51 7.02 11.98
CA LEU A 155 4.59 6.03 11.79
C LEU A 155 4.24 5.03 10.69
N HIS A 156 2.99 4.55 10.67
CA HIS A 156 2.52 3.63 9.65
C HIS A 156 2.58 4.27 8.28
N LYS A 157 2.03 5.49 8.13
CA LYS A 157 1.97 6.20 6.85
C LYS A 157 3.36 6.52 6.30
N LEU A 158 4.30 6.92 7.15
CA LEU A 158 5.68 7.15 6.75
C LEU A 158 6.36 5.85 6.30
N LYS A 159 6.18 4.75 7.05
CA LYS A 159 6.75 3.44 6.68
C LYS A 159 6.12 2.89 5.41
N SER A 160 4.80 2.94 5.26
CA SER A 160 4.13 2.47 4.04
C SER A 160 4.57 3.30 2.82
N SER A 161 4.92 4.58 3.02
CA SER A 161 5.54 5.48 2.03
C SER A 161 7.04 5.24 1.80
N GLY A 162 7.68 4.31 2.52
CA GLY A 162 9.10 4.04 2.35
C GLY A 162 10.00 5.17 2.83
N ILE A 163 9.49 6.06 3.69
CA ILE A 163 10.22 7.23 4.18
C ILE A 163 11.25 6.79 5.23
N THR A 164 12.44 7.36 5.10
CA THR A 164 13.59 7.16 5.98
C THR A 164 14.14 8.47 6.53
N HIS A 165 13.88 9.59 5.85
CA HIS A 165 14.33 10.92 6.25
C HIS A 165 13.18 11.91 6.34
N LEU A 166 13.30 12.87 7.24
CA LEU A 166 12.33 13.95 7.43
C LEU A 166 13.02 15.31 7.39
N LEU A 167 12.58 16.17 6.47
CA LEU A 167 12.72 17.61 6.64
C LEU A 167 11.56 18.09 7.50
N VAL A 168 11.83 18.88 8.54
CA VAL A 168 10.82 19.26 9.52
C VAL A 168 10.67 20.77 9.57
N SER A 169 9.42 21.23 9.46
CA SER A 169 8.99 22.62 9.57
C SER A 169 7.77 22.72 10.50
N GLY A 170 7.31 23.93 10.80
CA GLY A 170 6.11 24.15 11.59
C GLY A 170 6.32 24.97 12.86
N VAL A 171 5.27 25.18 13.63
CA VAL A 171 5.28 26.06 14.82
C VAL A 171 5.41 25.28 16.12
N THR A 172 5.66 26.03 17.20
CA THR A 172 5.97 25.56 18.55
C THR A 172 7.30 24.81 18.61
N THR A 173 8.39 25.50 18.22
CA THR A 173 9.77 24.94 18.17
C THR A 173 10.14 24.19 19.46
N GLU A 174 9.83 24.78 20.62
CA GLU A 174 10.09 24.28 21.96
C GLU A 174 9.14 23.17 22.45
N CYS A 175 8.13 22.82 21.65
CA CYS A 175 7.09 21.87 22.00
C CYS A 175 6.91 20.82 20.90
N CYS A 176 5.91 20.96 20.02
CA CYS A 176 5.51 19.90 19.09
C CYS A 176 6.61 19.58 18.07
N PHE A 177 7.31 20.62 17.59
CA PHE A 177 8.41 20.48 16.63
C PHE A 177 9.57 19.65 17.20
N SER A 178 10.16 20.08 18.31
CA SER A 178 11.31 19.40 18.91
C SER A 178 10.96 18.03 19.51
N THR A 179 9.75 17.87 20.08
CA THR A 179 9.27 16.57 20.57
C THR A 179 9.16 15.57 19.42
N THR A 180 8.59 16.01 18.29
CA THR A 180 8.40 15.14 17.12
C THR A 180 9.73 14.70 16.51
N ILE A 181 10.71 15.59 16.39
CA ILE A 181 12.05 15.24 15.86
C ILE A 181 12.70 14.17 16.74
N ARG A 182 12.69 14.34 18.07
CA ARG A 182 13.27 13.34 19.00
C ARG A 182 12.57 12.00 18.88
N GLU A 183 11.24 12.01 18.85
CA GLU A 183 10.44 10.79 18.67
C GLU A 183 10.70 10.11 17.32
N ALA A 184 10.92 10.87 16.24
CA ALA A 184 11.26 10.35 14.93
C ALA A 184 12.65 9.69 14.93
N ASN A 185 13.65 10.34 15.53
CA ASN A 185 15.00 9.78 15.65
C ASN A 185 15.02 8.50 16.49
N ASP A 186 14.31 8.43 17.61
CA ASP A 186 14.15 7.19 18.39
C ASP A 186 13.50 6.07 17.57
N ARG A 187 12.69 6.44 16.56
CA ARG A 187 12.06 5.52 15.62
C ARG A 187 12.94 5.20 14.41
N GLY A 188 14.16 5.74 14.31
CA GLY A 188 15.13 5.45 13.26
C GLY A 188 15.02 6.29 11.99
N PHE A 189 14.26 7.39 12.01
CA PHE A 189 14.29 8.38 10.92
C PHE A 189 15.48 9.31 11.06
N GLU A 190 16.05 9.73 9.94
CA GLU A 190 17.05 10.80 9.88
C GLU A 190 16.34 12.16 9.74
N CYS A 191 16.44 13.03 10.76
CA CYS A 191 15.62 14.24 10.83
C CYS A 191 16.46 15.52 10.75
N CYS A 192 16.04 16.45 9.89
CA CYS A 192 16.61 17.78 9.76
C CYS A 192 15.54 18.86 9.96
N GLY A 193 15.67 19.65 11.04
CA GLY A 193 14.80 20.80 11.29
C GLY A 193 15.25 22.04 10.53
N ILE A 194 14.31 22.77 9.93
CA ILE A 194 14.64 23.96 9.12
C ILE A 194 14.42 25.24 9.93
N ARG A 195 15.50 25.98 10.22
CA ARG A 195 15.56 27.07 11.21
C ARG A 195 14.55 28.20 10.96
N GLU A 196 14.45 28.67 9.72
CA GLU A 196 13.55 29.78 9.33
C GLU A 196 12.11 29.29 9.18
N SER A 197 11.91 28.01 8.89
CA SER A 197 10.58 27.39 8.74
C SER A 197 10.04 26.84 10.07
N THR A 198 10.49 27.41 11.20
CA THR A 198 9.92 27.12 12.52
C THR A 198 9.96 28.34 13.44
N ALA A 199 9.01 28.42 14.36
CA ALA A 199 8.97 29.45 15.39
C ALA A 199 8.21 28.98 16.63
N GLY A 200 8.47 29.66 17.74
CA GLY A 200 7.71 29.58 18.98
C GLY A 200 7.44 30.98 19.51
N TYR A 201 6.85 31.07 20.71
CA TYR A 201 6.46 32.37 21.29
C TYR A 201 7.58 33.02 22.10
N ASN A 202 8.72 32.34 22.24
CA ASN A 202 9.90 32.85 22.95
C ASN A 202 11.18 32.52 22.18
N ALA A 203 11.94 33.57 21.82
CA ALA A 203 13.17 33.44 21.03
C ALA A 203 14.27 32.63 21.73
N ALA A 204 14.42 32.76 23.06
CA ALA A 204 15.41 31.99 23.81
C ALA A 204 15.07 30.49 23.81
N TYR A 205 13.78 30.15 23.91
CA TYR A 205 13.32 28.76 23.84
C TYR A 205 13.49 28.18 22.45
N LYS A 206 13.24 28.96 21.38
CA LYS A 206 13.54 28.54 20.00
C LYS A 206 15.01 28.18 19.84
N THR A 207 15.91 29.09 20.22
CA THR A 207 17.37 28.88 20.10
C THR A 207 17.82 27.64 20.87
N ALA A 208 17.44 27.54 22.16
CA ALA A 208 17.80 26.39 22.98
C ALA A 208 17.28 25.07 22.39
N SER A 209 16.05 25.05 21.87
CA SER A 209 15.46 23.85 21.29
C SER A 209 16.18 23.38 20.04
N LEU A 210 16.54 24.30 19.14
CA LEU A 210 17.33 23.99 17.95
C LEU A 210 18.74 23.52 18.32
N ASP A 211 19.39 24.17 19.30
CA ASP A 211 20.72 23.77 19.76
C ASP A 211 20.73 22.39 20.40
N MET A 212 19.68 22.02 21.14
CA MET A 212 19.54 20.68 21.68
C MET A 212 19.24 19.60 20.62
N ILE A 213 18.78 19.96 19.40
CA ILE A 213 18.52 19.00 18.31
C ILE A 213 19.84 18.59 17.65
N HIS A 214 20.71 19.54 17.31
CA HIS A 214 22.00 19.21 16.67
C HIS A 214 23.13 18.93 17.67
N TRP A 215 22.83 18.97 18.97
CA TRP A 215 23.77 18.62 20.03
C TRP A 215 24.22 17.14 19.94
N SER A 216 25.40 16.85 20.52
CA SER A 216 25.99 15.51 20.55
C SER A 216 26.33 14.94 19.15
N GLN A 217 26.88 15.79 18.28
CA GLN A 217 27.42 15.41 16.97
C GLN A 217 26.42 14.66 16.08
N GLY A 218 25.14 15.05 16.12
CA GLY A 218 24.09 14.57 15.23
C GLY A 218 23.22 13.47 15.82
N LEU A 219 23.51 13.01 17.04
CA LEU A 219 22.75 11.94 17.71
C LEU A 219 21.24 12.26 17.83
N PHE A 220 20.88 13.53 18.00
CA PHE A 220 19.49 13.96 18.15
C PHE A 220 18.89 14.60 16.89
N GLY A 221 19.61 14.53 15.76
CA GLY A 221 19.20 15.09 14.47
C GLY A 221 20.04 16.27 14.00
N PHE A 222 19.52 16.95 12.99
CA PHE A 222 20.18 18.02 12.26
C PHE A 222 19.37 19.30 12.29
N VAL A 223 20.05 20.43 12.13
CA VAL A 223 19.39 21.72 11.86
C VAL A 223 20.07 22.38 10.68
N ALA A 224 19.30 22.70 9.64
CA ALA A 224 19.76 23.43 8.47
C ALA A 224 19.07 24.79 8.39
N ASP A 225 19.74 25.72 7.71
CA ASP A 225 19.10 26.97 7.28
C ASP A 225 18.34 26.69 5.97
N LEU A 226 17.31 27.48 5.68
CA LEU A 226 16.38 27.22 4.57
C LEU A 226 17.05 27.29 3.19
N GLN A 227 17.93 28.27 2.96
CA GLN A 227 18.45 28.54 1.62
C GLN A 227 19.22 27.36 1.01
N PRO A 228 20.14 26.68 1.72
CA PRO A 228 20.77 25.46 1.22
C PRO A 228 19.79 24.37 0.77
N VAL A 229 18.64 24.24 1.44
CA VAL A 229 17.59 23.27 1.06
C VAL A 229 16.94 23.68 -0.26
N LEU A 230 16.59 24.97 -0.40
CA LEU A 230 15.99 25.49 -1.63
C LEU A 230 16.94 25.35 -2.81
N ASP A 231 18.22 25.66 -2.61
CA ASP A 231 19.25 25.54 -3.65
C ASP A 231 19.40 24.09 -4.09
N ALA A 232 19.44 23.15 -3.13
CA ALA A 232 19.54 21.72 -3.41
C ALA A 232 18.31 21.16 -4.13
N LEU A 233 17.11 21.72 -3.92
CA LEU A 233 15.89 21.27 -4.61
C LEU A 233 15.61 22.03 -5.91
N SER A 234 16.32 23.13 -6.19
CA SER A 234 16.11 23.98 -7.37
C SER A 234 16.22 23.24 -8.72
N PRO A 235 17.07 22.20 -8.92
CA PRO A 235 17.08 21.46 -10.18
C PRO A 235 15.76 20.74 -10.49
N TRP A 236 14.95 20.48 -9.46
CA TRP A 236 13.62 19.87 -9.59
C TRP A 236 12.48 20.90 -9.62
N GLN A 237 12.78 22.20 -9.43
CA GLN A 237 11.89 23.28 -9.86
C GLN A 237 11.96 23.38 -11.38
N LYS A 238 11.34 22.44 -12.09
CA LYS A 238 11.05 22.68 -13.51
C LYS A 238 10.11 23.89 -13.56
N SER A 239 10.47 24.89 -14.37
CA SER A 239 9.59 26.01 -14.65
C SER A 239 8.24 25.45 -15.04
N SER A 240 7.19 25.82 -14.29
CA SER A 240 5.88 25.86 -14.90
C SER A 240 6.09 26.67 -16.18
N PRO A 241 5.80 26.15 -17.38
CA PRO A 241 5.77 27.03 -18.52
C PRO A 241 4.87 28.19 -18.10
N GLU A 242 5.31 29.42 -18.37
CA GLU A 242 4.39 30.56 -18.42
C GLU A 242 3.10 30.09 -19.09
N VAL A 243 1.98 30.72 -18.76
CA VAL A 243 0.69 30.51 -19.43
C VAL A 243 0.84 30.92 -20.91
N SER A 244 1.62 30.16 -21.67
CA SER A 244 1.62 30.12 -23.11
C SER A 244 0.42 29.27 -23.41
N THR A 245 -0.48 29.83 -24.23
CA THR A 245 -1.59 29.15 -24.91
C THR A 245 -1.32 27.65 -24.99
N PRO A 246 -2.23 26.77 -24.51
CA PRO A 246 -1.99 25.33 -24.53
C PRO A 246 -1.45 24.94 -25.90
N PRO A 247 -0.41 24.08 -25.97
CA PRO A 247 0.16 23.68 -27.25
C PRO A 247 -1.00 23.29 -28.16
N GLN A 248 -1.04 23.84 -29.38
CA GLN A 248 -2.15 23.62 -30.31
C GLN A 248 -2.37 22.14 -30.64
N THR A 249 -1.44 21.27 -30.21
CA THR A 249 -1.55 19.81 -30.24
C THR A 249 -1.27 19.27 -28.82
N PRO A 250 -2.19 18.50 -28.21
CA PRO A 250 -1.93 17.80 -26.96
C PRO A 250 -0.69 16.91 -27.06
N PRO A 251 0.15 16.81 -26.02
CA PRO A 251 1.26 15.86 -26.03
C PRO A 251 0.72 14.44 -26.20
N ALA A 252 1.38 13.65 -27.05
CA ALA A 252 1.04 12.25 -27.27
C ALA A 252 1.34 11.43 -26.01
N TRP A 253 0.57 10.37 -25.80
CA TRP A 253 0.87 9.40 -24.75
C TRP A 253 2.01 8.47 -25.21
N ASP A 254 2.96 8.18 -24.33
CA ASP A 254 4.11 7.32 -24.61
C ASP A 254 3.80 5.81 -24.45
N GLY A 255 2.57 5.48 -24.05
CA GLY A 255 2.11 4.12 -23.80
C GLY A 255 2.45 3.58 -22.42
N ASN A 256 3.14 4.35 -21.57
CA ASN A 256 3.50 3.95 -20.21
C ASN A 256 2.30 4.12 -19.27
N LEU A 257 2.05 3.09 -18.46
CA LEU A 257 0.94 3.01 -17.51
C LEU A 257 1.38 3.14 -16.05
N GLY A 258 2.68 3.28 -15.75
CA GLY A 258 3.16 3.48 -14.37
C GLY A 258 2.48 4.69 -13.71
N ILE A 259 2.12 4.58 -12.43
CA ILE A 259 1.34 5.62 -11.75
C ILE A 259 2.12 6.94 -11.72
N SER A 260 3.37 6.89 -11.29
CA SER A 260 4.26 8.05 -11.20
C SER A 260 4.49 8.71 -12.58
N ASP A 261 4.62 7.91 -13.64
CA ASP A 261 4.83 8.39 -15.01
C ASP A 261 3.59 9.07 -15.60
N LEU A 262 2.40 8.48 -15.38
CA LEU A 262 1.13 9.07 -15.81
C LEU A 262 0.88 10.40 -15.10
N LEU A 263 1.05 10.46 -13.79
CA LEU A 263 0.87 11.71 -13.03
C LEU A 263 1.85 12.79 -13.50
N ALA A 264 3.11 12.43 -13.75
CA ALA A 264 4.11 13.36 -14.29
C ALA A 264 3.70 13.88 -15.68
N SER A 265 3.14 13.02 -16.53
CA SER A 265 2.65 13.37 -17.87
C SER A 265 1.42 14.27 -17.82
N TYR A 266 0.46 14.00 -16.92
CA TYR A 266 -0.72 14.84 -16.72
C TYR A 266 -0.37 16.24 -16.21
N LYS A 267 0.59 16.35 -15.29
CA LYS A 267 1.15 17.64 -14.86
C LYS A 267 1.78 18.42 -16.03
N GLN A 268 2.41 17.72 -16.97
CA GLN A 268 3.00 18.29 -18.19
C GLN A 268 1.97 18.55 -19.31
N GLY A 269 0.70 18.16 -19.11
CA GLY A 269 -0.40 18.53 -19.97
C GLY A 269 -0.96 17.43 -20.86
N LEU A 270 -0.56 16.16 -20.68
CA LEU A 270 -1.28 15.02 -21.24
C LEU A 270 -2.74 15.06 -20.78
N SER A 271 -3.67 14.78 -21.70
CA SER A 271 -5.08 14.66 -21.36
C SER A 271 -5.43 13.19 -21.09
N PRO A 272 -6.12 12.86 -19.98
CA PRO A 272 -6.64 11.51 -19.75
C PRO A 272 -7.55 11.02 -20.89
N VAL A 273 -8.20 11.93 -21.64
CA VAL A 273 -8.99 11.59 -22.83
C VAL A 273 -8.14 10.96 -23.93
N VAL A 274 -6.92 11.48 -24.15
CA VAL A 274 -5.99 10.94 -25.16
C VAL A 274 -5.54 9.54 -24.74
N MET A 275 -5.09 9.40 -23.49
CA MET A 275 -4.68 8.11 -22.93
C MET A 275 -5.82 7.08 -23.03
N VAL A 276 -7.05 7.43 -22.63
CA VAL A 276 -8.19 6.50 -22.67
C VAL A 276 -8.52 6.05 -24.10
N ASN A 277 -8.50 6.94 -25.09
CA ASN A 277 -8.77 6.53 -26.47
C ASN A 277 -7.74 5.52 -26.98
N GLU A 278 -6.46 5.79 -26.80
CA GLU A 278 -5.39 4.88 -27.22
C GLU A 278 -5.39 3.56 -26.41
N LEU A 279 -5.71 3.63 -25.12
CA LEU A 279 -5.86 2.46 -24.26
C LEU A 279 -7.02 1.57 -24.73
N PHE A 280 -8.16 2.15 -25.10
CA PHE A 280 -9.30 1.39 -25.62
C PHE A 280 -8.99 0.74 -26.97
N ASP A 281 -8.21 1.38 -27.85
CA ASP A 281 -7.73 0.76 -29.08
C ASP A 281 -6.84 -0.47 -28.78
N ARG A 282 -6.07 -0.44 -27.69
CA ARG A 282 -5.28 -1.60 -27.21
C ARG A 282 -6.19 -2.69 -26.64
N ILE A 283 -7.16 -2.33 -25.81
CA ILE A 283 -8.13 -3.26 -25.22
C ILE A 283 -8.92 -4.00 -26.30
N GLU A 284 -9.47 -3.28 -27.28
CA GLU A 284 -10.27 -3.88 -28.37
C GLU A 284 -9.45 -4.82 -29.25
N LYS A 285 -8.15 -4.56 -29.44
CA LYS A 285 -7.24 -5.51 -30.11
C LYS A 285 -6.99 -6.76 -29.27
N TYR A 286 -6.90 -6.61 -27.95
CA TYR A 286 -6.67 -7.73 -27.04
C TYR A 286 -7.91 -8.62 -26.85
N ASP A 287 -9.12 -8.10 -27.05
CA ASP A 287 -10.36 -8.89 -27.04
C ASP A 287 -10.30 -10.06 -28.06
N ALA A 288 -9.55 -9.91 -29.16
CA ALA A 288 -9.31 -10.98 -30.13
C ALA A 288 -8.27 -12.03 -29.69
N ILE A 289 -7.47 -11.72 -28.66
CA ILE A 289 -6.43 -12.60 -28.10
C ILE A 289 -6.99 -13.43 -26.95
N ASP A 290 -7.64 -12.76 -25.99
CA ASP A 290 -8.28 -13.41 -24.85
C ASP A 290 -9.56 -12.67 -24.42
N PRO A 291 -10.72 -13.05 -24.99
CA PRO A 291 -12.00 -12.44 -24.61
C PRO A 291 -12.44 -12.82 -23.18
N ALA A 292 -11.84 -13.84 -22.56
CA ALA A 292 -12.22 -14.32 -21.23
C ALA A 292 -11.62 -13.48 -20.09
N VAL A 293 -10.91 -12.38 -20.38
CA VAL A 293 -10.40 -11.44 -19.37
C VAL A 293 -11.55 -10.72 -18.66
N TRP A 294 -12.60 -10.35 -19.38
CA TRP A 294 -13.68 -9.52 -18.88
C TRP A 294 -14.94 -10.35 -18.60
N ILE A 295 -15.58 -10.10 -17.44
CA ILE A 295 -16.99 -10.49 -17.24
C ILE A 295 -17.89 -9.35 -17.69
N LYS A 296 -17.53 -8.11 -17.35
CA LYS A 296 -18.23 -6.90 -17.79
C LYS A 296 -17.26 -5.76 -17.99
N ARG A 297 -17.08 -5.32 -19.24
CA ARG A 297 -16.24 -4.16 -19.61
C ARG A 297 -17.10 -2.91 -19.80
N GLN A 298 -16.62 -1.76 -19.34
CA GLN A 298 -17.24 -0.47 -19.66
C GLN A 298 -16.99 -0.14 -21.14
N SER A 299 -17.98 0.47 -21.79
CA SER A 299 -17.81 1.04 -23.11
C SER A 299 -16.84 2.22 -23.08
N ARG A 300 -16.22 2.51 -24.24
CA ARG A 300 -15.34 3.67 -24.40
C ARG A 300 -16.06 4.98 -24.02
N GLU A 301 -17.33 5.09 -24.39
CA GLU A 301 -18.16 6.26 -24.10
C GLU A 301 -18.39 6.44 -22.59
N GLU A 302 -18.76 5.38 -21.86
CA GLU A 302 -18.93 5.44 -20.40
C GLU A 302 -17.64 5.89 -19.70
N VAL A 303 -16.48 5.37 -20.13
CA VAL A 303 -15.20 5.76 -19.55
C VAL A 303 -14.84 7.21 -19.87
N LEU A 304 -15.08 7.69 -21.09
CA LEU A 304 -14.84 9.09 -21.47
C LEU A 304 -15.77 10.07 -20.72
N ASN A 305 -17.01 9.66 -20.43
CA ASN A 305 -17.91 10.44 -19.59
C ASN A 305 -17.37 10.54 -18.15
N ASN A 306 -16.87 9.44 -17.58
CA ASN A 306 -16.22 9.46 -16.27
C ASN A 306 -14.96 10.34 -16.25
N VAL A 307 -14.16 10.32 -17.33
CA VAL A 307 -12.99 11.21 -17.49
C VAL A 307 -13.40 12.67 -17.51
N THR A 308 -14.53 13.00 -18.13
CA THR A 308 -15.06 14.38 -18.16
C THR A 308 -15.36 14.87 -16.74
N HIS A 309 -16.08 14.07 -15.95
CA HIS A 309 -16.35 14.38 -14.54
C HIS A 309 -15.08 14.45 -13.68
N LEU A 310 -14.08 13.61 -13.98
CA LEU A 310 -12.79 13.66 -13.30
C LEU A 310 -12.07 15.00 -13.55
N LEU A 311 -12.08 15.49 -14.80
CA LEU A 311 -11.49 16.78 -15.18
C LEU A 311 -12.25 17.97 -14.57
N GLU A 312 -13.57 17.87 -14.43
CA GLU A 312 -14.40 18.86 -13.72
C GLU A 312 -14.10 18.89 -12.22
N ARG A 313 -13.92 17.72 -11.60
CA ARG A 313 -13.62 17.58 -10.16
C ARG A 313 -12.22 18.06 -9.81
N PHE A 314 -11.23 17.88 -10.69
CA PHE A 314 -9.83 18.26 -10.47
C PHE A 314 -9.28 19.10 -11.65
N PRO A 315 -9.69 20.38 -11.76
CA PRO A 315 -9.27 21.23 -12.87
C PRO A 315 -7.82 21.74 -12.75
N ASP A 316 -7.27 21.76 -11.54
CA ASP A 316 -5.90 22.23 -11.28
C ASP A 316 -4.88 21.09 -11.39
N ARG A 317 -4.05 21.16 -12.44
CA ARG A 317 -2.98 20.19 -12.73
C ARG A 317 -1.88 20.17 -11.67
N ASN A 318 -1.77 21.21 -10.84
CA ASN A 318 -0.81 21.26 -9.74
C ASN A 318 -1.36 20.63 -8.44
N ALA A 319 -2.63 20.28 -8.40
CA ALA A 319 -3.33 19.75 -7.23
C ALA A 319 -4.06 18.42 -7.51
N LEU A 320 -3.43 17.56 -8.31
CA LEU A 320 -4.02 16.27 -8.70
C LEU A 320 -3.99 15.24 -7.55
N PRO A 321 -5.04 14.42 -7.38
CA PRO A 321 -5.04 13.33 -6.40
C PRO A 321 -4.10 12.17 -6.82
N PRO A 322 -3.74 11.26 -5.89
CA PRO A 322 -2.68 10.26 -6.08
C PRO A 322 -2.91 9.24 -7.21
N LEU A 323 -4.14 9.05 -7.68
CA LEU A 323 -4.47 8.14 -8.77
C LEU A 323 -5.17 8.85 -9.93
N PHE A 324 -5.01 10.17 -10.05
CA PHE A 324 -5.67 10.96 -11.09
C PHE A 324 -5.43 10.37 -12.48
N GLY A 325 -6.51 9.99 -13.15
CA GLY A 325 -6.47 9.50 -14.52
C GLY A 325 -5.80 8.13 -14.67
N VAL A 326 -5.60 7.38 -13.58
CA VAL A 326 -4.96 6.06 -13.62
C VAL A 326 -6.02 4.99 -13.93
N PRO A 327 -5.90 4.24 -15.06
CA PRO A 327 -6.88 3.22 -15.43
C PRO A 327 -6.71 1.93 -14.62
N PHE A 328 -7.82 1.39 -14.11
CA PHE A 328 -7.81 0.17 -13.29
C PHE A 328 -8.98 -0.78 -13.53
N THR A 329 -8.79 -2.05 -13.17
CA THR A 329 -9.83 -3.10 -13.23
C THR A 329 -10.18 -3.62 -11.84
N VAL A 330 -11.30 -4.32 -11.73
CA VAL A 330 -11.81 -4.85 -10.46
C VAL A 330 -12.24 -6.30 -10.62
N LYS A 331 -11.73 -7.20 -9.79
CA LYS A 331 -12.17 -8.60 -9.76
C LYS A 331 -13.68 -8.68 -9.50
N ASP A 332 -14.38 -9.58 -10.19
CA ASP A 332 -15.86 -9.63 -10.12
C ASP A 332 -16.48 -10.10 -8.78
N SER A 333 -15.66 -10.35 -7.76
CA SER A 333 -16.11 -10.56 -6.39
C SER A 333 -16.21 -9.27 -5.56
N ILE A 334 -15.85 -8.12 -6.11
CA ILE A 334 -15.81 -6.81 -5.42
C ILE A 334 -16.97 -5.95 -5.91
N ASP A 335 -17.72 -5.39 -4.97
CA ASP A 335 -18.94 -4.63 -5.23
C ASP A 335 -18.68 -3.24 -5.78
N ILE A 336 -19.50 -2.86 -6.76
CA ILE A 336 -19.57 -1.50 -7.30
C ILE A 336 -21.05 -1.14 -7.38
N GLN A 337 -21.42 0.00 -6.78
CA GLN A 337 -22.81 0.45 -6.75
C GLN A 337 -23.42 0.49 -8.16
N GLY A 338 -24.59 -0.13 -8.32
CA GLY A 338 -25.32 -0.16 -9.59
C GLY A 338 -24.73 -1.11 -10.65
N ILE A 339 -23.64 -1.80 -10.36
CA ILE A 339 -23.05 -2.83 -11.22
C ILE A 339 -23.26 -4.19 -10.57
N GLU A 340 -23.54 -5.19 -11.41
CA GLU A 340 -23.69 -6.57 -10.98
C GLU A 340 -22.34 -7.14 -10.47
N THR A 341 -22.40 -7.86 -9.35
CA THR A 341 -21.33 -8.69 -8.81
C THR A 341 -21.77 -10.13 -8.98
N THR A 342 -21.12 -10.90 -9.85
CA THR A 342 -21.49 -12.31 -10.10
C THR A 342 -20.61 -13.28 -9.32
N THR A 343 -19.38 -12.88 -8.96
CA THR A 343 -18.35 -13.78 -8.40
C THR A 343 -18.16 -15.03 -9.27
N ALA A 344 -18.31 -14.85 -10.59
CA ALA A 344 -18.34 -15.91 -11.59
C ALA A 344 -19.36 -17.04 -11.29
N CYS A 345 -20.44 -16.74 -10.57
CA CYS A 345 -21.48 -17.68 -10.13
C CYS A 345 -22.88 -17.07 -10.37
N PRO A 346 -23.52 -17.30 -11.53
CA PRO A 346 -24.77 -16.63 -11.90
C PRO A 346 -25.89 -16.67 -10.85
N PRO A 347 -26.12 -17.76 -10.08
CA PRO A 347 -27.14 -17.77 -9.02
C PRO A 347 -26.88 -16.83 -7.83
N LEU A 348 -25.64 -16.38 -7.66
CA LEU A 348 -25.26 -15.41 -6.63
C LEU A 348 -25.20 -13.99 -7.19
N ALA A 349 -25.51 -13.78 -8.47
CA ALA A 349 -25.41 -12.46 -9.06
C ALA A 349 -26.42 -11.49 -8.42
N PHE A 350 -25.92 -10.31 -8.03
CA PHE A 350 -26.75 -9.22 -7.51
C PHE A 350 -26.19 -7.87 -7.94
N VAL A 351 -27.06 -6.86 -8.03
CA VAL A 351 -26.63 -5.47 -8.25
C VAL A 351 -26.34 -4.84 -6.89
N ALA A 352 -25.09 -4.44 -6.67
CA ALA A 352 -24.69 -3.90 -5.38
C ALA A 352 -25.34 -2.54 -5.11
N SER A 353 -25.85 -2.34 -3.89
CA SER A 353 -26.44 -1.06 -3.47
C SER A 353 -25.38 -0.03 -3.02
N LYS A 354 -24.16 -0.50 -2.68
CA LYS A 354 -23.02 0.30 -2.26
C LYS A 354 -21.76 -0.31 -2.84
N SER A 355 -20.80 0.53 -3.22
CA SER A 355 -19.48 0.08 -3.64
C SER A 355 -18.66 -0.40 -2.45
N ALA A 356 -17.75 -1.34 -2.70
CA ALA A 356 -16.73 -1.74 -1.74
C ALA A 356 -15.88 -0.55 -1.30
N VAL A 357 -15.44 -0.56 -0.04
CA VAL A 357 -14.66 0.54 0.55
C VAL A 357 -13.34 0.76 -0.21
N CYS A 358 -12.66 -0.31 -0.61
CA CYS A 358 -11.42 -0.20 -1.39
C CYS A 358 -11.64 0.42 -2.78
N TYR A 359 -12.74 0.06 -3.46
CA TYR A 359 -13.11 0.67 -4.74
C TYR A 359 -13.38 2.17 -4.57
N GLN A 360 -14.18 2.55 -3.58
CA GLN A 360 -14.55 3.95 -3.38
C GLN A 360 -13.33 4.82 -3.08
N LYS A 361 -12.39 4.35 -2.24
CA LYS A 361 -11.13 5.05 -1.96
C LYS A 361 -10.31 5.31 -3.23
N VAL A 362 -10.25 4.33 -4.13
CA VAL A 362 -9.53 4.45 -5.39
C VAL A 362 -10.20 5.43 -6.36
N ILE A 363 -11.53 5.41 -6.45
CA ILE A 363 -12.30 6.40 -7.24
C ILE A 363 -12.12 7.81 -6.68
N ASP A 364 -12.18 7.99 -5.37
CA ASP A 364 -11.98 9.30 -4.74
C ASP A 364 -10.54 9.82 -4.90
N ALA A 365 -9.57 8.92 -5.08
CA ALA A 365 -8.20 9.26 -5.45
C ALA A 365 -8.03 9.56 -6.96
N GLY A 366 -9.10 9.54 -7.75
CA GLY A 366 -9.13 10.00 -9.15
C GLY A 366 -8.87 8.93 -10.21
N ALA A 367 -8.93 7.63 -9.85
CA ALA A 367 -8.70 6.54 -10.80
C ALA A 367 -9.87 6.35 -11.78
N ILE A 368 -9.59 5.75 -12.93
CA ILE A 368 -10.55 5.48 -14.00
C ILE A 368 -10.90 3.99 -14.04
N TYR A 369 -12.14 3.66 -13.70
CA TYR A 369 -12.63 2.28 -13.71
C TYR A 369 -12.93 1.77 -15.13
N LEU A 370 -12.37 0.60 -15.48
CA LEU A 370 -12.53 0.01 -16.82
C LEU A 370 -13.52 -1.16 -16.90
N GLY A 371 -13.70 -1.94 -15.83
CA GLY A 371 -14.56 -3.12 -15.87
C GLY A 371 -14.32 -4.17 -14.79
N LYS A 372 -15.28 -5.10 -14.70
CA LYS A 372 -15.22 -6.32 -13.89
C LYS A 372 -14.48 -7.42 -14.65
N VAL A 373 -13.40 -7.94 -14.07
CA VAL A 373 -12.55 -8.97 -14.68
C VAL A 373 -12.82 -10.36 -14.11
N ASN A 374 -12.54 -11.37 -14.94
CA ASN A 374 -12.84 -12.77 -14.68
C ASN A 374 -12.02 -13.36 -13.51
N LEU A 375 -12.52 -14.45 -12.94
CA LEU A 375 -11.95 -15.16 -11.81
C LEU A 375 -12.29 -16.65 -11.84
N ASP A 376 -11.51 -17.48 -11.12
CA ASP A 376 -12.02 -18.80 -10.71
C ASP A 376 -13.26 -18.59 -9.82
N GLN A 377 -14.35 -19.27 -10.15
CA GLN A 377 -15.66 -19.11 -9.52
C GLN A 377 -15.57 -19.21 -7.99
N LEU A 378 -16.27 -18.32 -7.29
CA LEU A 378 -16.25 -18.19 -5.81
C LEU A 378 -14.84 -17.99 -5.23
N ALA A 379 -13.90 -17.46 -6.03
CA ALA A 379 -12.48 -17.40 -5.70
C ALA A 379 -11.91 -18.77 -5.24
N THR A 380 -12.37 -19.86 -5.85
CA THR A 380 -12.02 -21.24 -5.50
C THR A 380 -11.15 -21.89 -6.57
N GLY A 381 -9.89 -21.43 -6.66
CA GLY A 381 -8.90 -21.95 -7.60
C GLY A 381 -7.63 -21.11 -7.60
N LEU A 382 -6.58 -21.69 -8.19
CA LEU A 382 -5.28 -21.06 -8.45
C LEU A 382 -4.89 -21.12 -9.93
N SER A 383 -5.82 -21.46 -10.83
CA SER A 383 -5.52 -21.68 -12.25
C SER A 383 -6.15 -20.67 -13.21
N GLY A 384 -7.35 -20.14 -12.93
CA GLY A 384 -8.12 -19.34 -13.89
C GLY A 384 -8.95 -20.18 -14.87
N CYS A 385 -8.97 -21.51 -14.71
CA CYS A 385 -9.72 -22.42 -15.58
C CYS A 385 -11.16 -22.70 -15.09
N ARG A 386 -11.54 -22.23 -13.89
CA ARG A 386 -12.78 -22.61 -13.22
C ARG A 386 -13.85 -21.52 -13.32
N SER A 387 -14.10 -21.00 -14.52
CA SER A 387 -15.07 -19.92 -14.74
C SER A 387 -16.08 -20.29 -15.83
N PRO A 388 -17.39 -20.04 -15.63
CA PRO A 388 -18.38 -20.17 -16.68
C PRO A 388 -18.26 -19.08 -17.76
N TYR A 389 -17.43 -18.05 -17.54
CA TYR A 389 -17.16 -16.97 -18.50
C TYR A 389 -15.95 -17.25 -19.40
N GLY A 390 -15.48 -18.50 -19.46
CA GLY A 390 -14.33 -18.92 -20.25
C GLY A 390 -13.04 -18.98 -19.42
N ILE A 391 -12.05 -19.70 -19.98
CA ILE A 391 -10.72 -19.86 -19.38
C ILE A 391 -9.85 -18.67 -19.80
N THR A 392 -9.28 -17.97 -18.82
CA THR A 392 -8.28 -16.94 -19.07
C THR A 392 -6.89 -17.56 -19.25
N HIS A 393 -6.05 -16.97 -20.09
CA HIS A 393 -4.75 -17.49 -20.49
C HIS A 393 -3.60 -16.63 -19.95
N ALA A 394 -2.41 -17.22 -19.77
CA ALA A 394 -1.23 -16.43 -19.47
C ALA A 394 -0.89 -15.49 -20.64
N VAL A 395 -0.53 -14.24 -20.34
CA VAL A 395 -0.21 -13.23 -21.38
C VAL A 395 0.88 -13.70 -22.33
N ALA A 396 1.89 -14.39 -21.80
CA ALA A 396 3.01 -14.91 -22.58
C ALA A 396 2.69 -16.21 -23.35
N SER A 397 1.55 -16.87 -23.09
CA SER A 397 1.21 -18.15 -23.71
C SER A 397 -0.27 -18.55 -23.56
N LYS A 398 -0.94 -18.71 -24.70
CA LYS A 398 -2.30 -19.27 -24.81
C LYS A 398 -2.46 -20.74 -24.38
N ASP A 399 -1.36 -21.47 -24.18
CA ASP A 399 -1.44 -22.88 -23.78
C ASP A 399 -1.32 -23.04 -22.26
N HIS A 400 -0.96 -21.97 -21.55
CA HIS A 400 -0.68 -22.01 -20.12
C HIS A 400 -1.76 -21.27 -19.34
N VAL A 401 -2.00 -21.78 -18.13
CA VAL A 401 -3.00 -21.19 -17.24
C VAL A 401 -2.61 -19.75 -16.88
N SER A 402 -3.57 -18.83 -16.84
CA SER A 402 -3.30 -17.46 -16.34
C SER A 402 -2.90 -17.46 -14.86
N GLY A 403 -3.23 -18.52 -14.13
CA GLY A 403 -3.28 -18.52 -12.68
C GLY A 403 -4.58 -17.93 -12.18
N GLY A 404 -4.89 -18.17 -10.91
CA GLY A 404 -6.15 -17.77 -10.31
C GLY A 404 -6.05 -17.61 -8.79
N SER A 405 -7.13 -17.27 -8.10
CA SER A 405 -8.44 -17.01 -8.68
C SER A 405 -8.56 -15.64 -9.34
N SER A 406 -7.64 -14.70 -9.13
CA SER A 406 -7.71 -13.36 -9.75
C SER A 406 -7.12 -13.34 -11.16
N SER A 407 -7.67 -14.18 -12.04
CA SER A 407 -7.13 -14.43 -13.39
C SER A 407 -7.17 -13.19 -14.28
N GLY A 408 -8.37 -12.67 -14.56
CA GLY A 408 -8.54 -11.49 -15.40
C GLY A 408 -7.87 -10.24 -14.82
N SER A 409 -7.77 -10.13 -13.49
CA SER A 409 -7.01 -9.07 -12.81
C SER A 409 -5.54 -9.06 -13.25
N ALA A 410 -4.85 -10.20 -13.17
CA ALA A 410 -3.44 -10.27 -13.55
C ALA A 410 -3.22 -10.16 -15.05
N VAL A 411 -4.10 -10.73 -15.87
CA VAL A 411 -3.98 -10.63 -17.33
C VAL A 411 -4.23 -9.20 -17.80
N SER A 412 -5.20 -8.48 -17.23
CA SER A 412 -5.46 -7.07 -17.60
C SER A 412 -4.25 -6.16 -17.33
N VAL A 413 -3.52 -6.38 -16.25
CA VAL A 413 -2.30 -5.60 -15.93
C VAL A 413 -1.12 -6.10 -16.76
N GLY A 414 -0.91 -7.42 -16.86
CA GLY A 414 0.22 -8.00 -17.58
C GLY A 414 0.18 -7.80 -19.10
N ALA A 415 -1.01 -7.60 -19.68
CA ALA A 415 -1.22 -7.24 -21.07
C ALA A 415 -1.28 -5.73 -21.32
N ASP A 416 -0.94 -4.91 -20.32
CA ASP A 416 -0.96 -3.45 -20.39
C ASP A 416 -2.33 -2.85 -20.78
N LEU A 417 -3.42 -3.46 -20.31
CA LEU A 417 -4.79 -2.98 -20.48
C LEU A 417 -5.24 -2.09 -19.32
N ALA A 418 -4.53 -2.15 -18.19
CA ALA A 418 -4.74 -1.35 -17.00
C ALA A 418 -3.42 -1.19 -16.23
N THR A 419 -3.32 -0.14 -15.40
CA THR A 419 -2.16 0.08 -14.54
C THR A 419 -2.15 -0.87 -13.34
N PHE A 420 -3.31 -1.08 -12.73
CA PHE A 420 -3.47 -1.96 -11.58
C PHE A 420 -4.87 -2.60 -11.55
N SER A 421 -5.04 -3.59 -10.69
CA SER A 421 -6.32 -4.25 -10.44
C SER A 421 -6.57 -4.46 -8.94
N LEU A 422 -7.81 -4.21 -8.51
CA LEU A 422 -8.28 -4.63 -7.19
C LEU A 422 -8.69 -6.11 -7.26
N ALA A 423 -8.08 -6.93 -6.42
CA ALA A 423 -8.23 -8.38 -6.41
C ALA A 423 -8.43 -8.92 -4.99
N THR A 424 -8.45 -10.25 -4.84
CA THR A 424 -8.53 -10.91 -3.53
C THR A 424 -7.50 -12.03 -3.42
N ASP A 425 -7.04 -12.32 -2.19
CA ASP A 425 -6.15 -13.43 -1.89
C ASP A 425 -6.59 -14.14 -0.60
N THR A 426 -6.97 -15.41 -0.74
CA THR A 426 -7.25 -16.32 0.38
C THR A 426 -6.16 -17.38 0.49
N ALA A 427 -5.84 -18.02 -0.64
CA ALA A 427 -4.92 -19.14 -0.72
C ALA A 427 -3.62 -18.81 -1.48
N GLY A 428 -3.51 -17.62 -2.08
CA GLY A 428 -2.53 -17.33 -3.15
C GLY A 428 -3.12 -16.59 -4.35
N SER A 429 -4.40 -16.26 -4.33
CA SER A 429 -5.13 -15.73 -5.48
C SER A 429 -4.72 -14.33 -5.95
N GLY A 430 -3.95 -13.59 -5.17
CA GLY A 430 -3.33 -12.33 -5.58
C GLY A 430 -1.87 -12.49 -6.00
N ARG A 431 -1.27 -13.67 -5.78
CA ARG A 431 0.17 -13.92 -5.96
C ARG A 431 0.46 -14.84 -7.13
N VAL A 432 -0.20 -16.00 -7.19
CA VAL A 432 -0.04 -16.97 -8.29
C VAL A 432 -0.32 -16.36 -9.67
N PRO A 433 -1.47 -15.71 -9.91
CA PRO A 433 -1.74 -15.12 -11.23
C PRO A 433 -0.80 -13.97 -11.55
N ALA A 434 -0.35 -13.19 -10.56
CA ALA A 434 0.66 -12.15 -10.79
C ALA A 434 1.97 -12.75 -11.30
N GLY A 435 2.41 -13.83 -10.65
CA GLY A 435 3.64 -14.55 -10.99
C GLY A 435 3.66 -15.14 -12.40
N PHE A 436 2.53 -15.63 -12.89
CA PHE A 436 2.41 -16.19 -14.25
C PHE A 436 2.25 -15.14 -15.35
N ASN A 437 1.99 -13.87 -15.00
CA ASN A 437 1.76 -12.79 -15.96
C ASN A 437 2.77 -11.65 -15.86
N ASN A 438 3.93 -11.90 -15.25
CA ASN A 438 5.04 -10.95 -15.14
C ASN A 438 4.65 -9.60 -14.49
N VAL A 439 3.79 -9.65 -13.48
CA VAL A 439 3.33 -8.46 -12.73
C VAL A 439 3.52 -8.66 -11.24
N VAL A 440 3.39 -7.58 -10.48
CA VAL A 440 3.50 -7.59 -9.02
C VAL A 440 2.14 -7.92 -8.40
N GLY A 441 2.15 -8.83 -7.42
CA GLY A 441 0.95 -9.20 -6.65
C GLY A 441 1.16 -8.94 -5.16
N PHE A 442 0.64 -7.83 -4.65
CA PHE A 442 0.77 -7.45 -3.24
C PHE A 442 -0.43 -7.90 -2.42
N LYS A 443 -0.14 -8.70 -1.38
CA LYS A 443 -1.07 -9.20 -0.37
C LYS A 443 -0.78 -8.54 0.98
N PRO A 444 -1.49 -7.48 1.36
CA PRO A 444 -1.28 -6.80 2.64
C PRO A 444 -1.58 -7.69 3.85
N THR A 445 -1.16 -7.25 5.02
CA THR A 445 -1.62 -7.74 6.32
C THR A 445 -3.15 -7.74 6.36
N ARG A 446 -3.76 -8.83 6.85
CA ARG A 446 -5.22 -8.95 6.93
C ARG A 446 -5.79 -7.86 7.84
N GLY A 447 -6.86 -7.22 7.40
CA GLY A 447 -7.52 -6.12 8.10
C GLY A 447 -6.86 -4.75 7.92
N LEU A 448 -5.81 -4.62 7.11
CA LEU A 448 -5.21 -3.33 6.74
C LEU A 448 -6.05 -2.55 5.72
N ILE A 449 -6.61 -3.28 4.76
CA ILE A 449 -7.59 -2.78 3.79
C ILE A 449 -8.93 -3.43 4.14
N SER A 450 -9.99 -2.62 4.22
CA SER A 450 -11.35 -3.10 4.48
C SER A 450 -11.77 -4.13 3.43
N PHE A 451 -12.40 -5.21 3.89
CA PHE A 451 -13.01 -6.25 3.07
C PHE A 451 -14.54 -6.04 2.92
N GLN A 452 -15.06 -4.90 3.37
CA GLN A 452 -16.47 -4.56 3.20
C GLN A 452 -16.80 -4.44 1.69
N GLY A 453 -17.92 -5.04 1.28
CA GLY A 453 -18.40 -5.01 -0.10
C GLY A 453 -17.65 -5.99 -0.99
N VAL A 454 -17.15 -7.08 -0.41
CA VAL A 454 -16.48 -8.15 -1.15
C VAL A 454 -17.14 -9.47 -0.81
N THR A 455 -17.47 -10.25 -1.84
CA THR A 455 -18.03 -11.59 -1.67
C THR A 455 -16.97 -12.49 -1.02
N PRO A 456 -17.24 -13.07 0.17
CA PRO A 456 -16.26 -13.86 0.90
C PRO A 456 -16.01 -15.23 0.27
N ALA A 457 -14.77 -15.69 0.37
CA ALA A 457 -14.35 -17.04 0.08
C ALA A 457 -14.10 -17.80 1.38
N CYS A 458 -13.11 -17.38 2.17
CA CYS A 458 -12.95 -17.82 3.56
C CYS A 458 -12.83 -16.55 4.39
N LEU A 459 -13.96 -16.01 4.82
CA LEU A 459 -14.03 -14.66 5.36
C LEU A 459 -13.02 -14.39 6.49
N SER A 460 -12.74 -15.36 7.36
CA SER A 460 -11.75 -15.18 8.44
C SER A 460 -10.28 -15.10 7.96
N LEU A 461 -10.03 -15.46 6.70
CA LEU A 461 -8.72 -15.53 6.06
C LEU A 461 -8.55 -14.55 4.90
N ASP A 462 -9.65 -14.08 4.32
CA ASP A 462 -9.63 -13.25 3.13
C ASP A 462 -8.93 -11.90 3.35
N CYS A 463 -8.30 -11.42 2.28
CA CYS A 463 -7.80 -10.05 2.19
C CYS A 463 -7.93 -9.54 0.76
N ILE A 464 -8.04 -8.22 0.62
CA ILE A 464 -7.81 -7.54 -0.66
C ILE A 464 -6.37 -7.83 -1.09
N ALA A 465 -6.17 -8.04 -2.39
CA ALA A 465 -4.87 -8.06 -3.02
C ALA A 465 -4.81 -7.00 -4.12
N LEU A 466 -3.60 -6.53 -4.41
CA LEU A 466 -3.34 -5.49 -5.40
C LEU A 466 -2.43 -6.06 -6.47
N ILE A 467 -2.88 -6.06 -7.71
CA ILE A 467 -2.05 -6.43 -8.86
C ILE A 467 -1.59 -5.15 -9.54
N ALA A 468 -0.30 -4.96 -9.74
CA ALA A 468 0.25 -3.75 -10.34
C ALA A 468 1.52 -4.04 -11.16
N LYS A 469 2.00 -3.06 -11.92
CA LYS A 469 3.20 -3.23 -12.75
C LYS A 469 4.47 -3.31 -11.92
N THR A 470 4.58 -2.49 -10.88
CA THR A 470 5.77 -2.40 -10.02
C THR A 470 5.42 -2.53 -8.53
N VAL A 471 6.45 -2.75 -7.70
CA VAL A 471 6.30 -2.75 -6.23
C VAL A 471 5.91 -1.33 -5.75
N GLU A 472 6.39 -0.29 -6.44
CA GLU A 472 6.04 1.10 -6.18
C GLU A 472 4.55 1.36 -6.45
N ASP A 473 4.03 0.95 -7.61
CA ASP A 473 2.61 1.11 -7.94
C ASP A 473 1.71 0.38 -6.94
N ALA A 474 2.07 -0.86 -6.59
CA ALA A 474 1.33 -1.64 -5.59
C ALA A 474 1.32 -0.95 -4.21
N ARG A 475 2.42 -0.30 -3.84
CA ARG A 475 2.57 0.47 -2.59
C ARG A 475 1.69 1.72 -2.61
N ILE A 476 1.66 2.48 -3.70
CA ILE A 476 0.79 3.66 -3.87
C ILE A 476 -0.69 3.28 -3.72
N VAL A 477 -1.13 2.23 -4.43
CA VAL A 477 -2.52 1.76 -4.34
C VAL A 477 -2.84 1.25 -2.93
N GLY A 478 -1.90 0.56 -2.28
CA GLY A 478 -2.02 0.12 -0.89
C GLY A 478 -2.27 1.26 0.08
N GLN A 479 -1.53 2.36 -0.05
CA GLN A 479 -1.68 3.56 0.79
C GLN A 479 -3.00 4.27 0.61
N VAL A 480 -3.53 4.28 -0.62
CA VAL A 480 -4.87 4.81 -0.91
C VAL A 480 -5.94 3.96 -0.26
N CYS A 481 -5.79 2.62 -0.29
CA CYS A 481 -6.80 1.69 0.18
C CYS A 481 -6.78 1.45 1.69
N GLU A 482 -5.61 1.56 2.36
CA GLU A 482 -5.46 1.25 3.78
C GLU A 482 -6.28 2.18 4.68
N GLY A 483 -6.65 1.67 5.85
CA GLY A 483 -7.31 2.44 6.91
C GLY A 483 -8.41 1.65 7.58
N PHE A 484 -8.58 1.89 8.88
CA PHE A 484 -9.59 1.24 9.69
C PHE A 484 -11.00 1.55 9.17
N ASP A 485 -11.80 0.50 9.04
CA ASP A 485 -13.22 0.60 8.74
C ASP A 485 -14.01 0.01 9.90
N PRO A 486 -14.74 0.84 10.68
CA PRO A 486 -15.51 0.34 11.82
C PRO A 486 -16.66 -0.59 11.43
N ASN A 487 -17.02 -0.67 10.14
CA ASN A 487 -18.07 -1.56 9.65
C ASN A 487 -17.54 -2.91 9.17
N ASP A 488 -16.22 -3.05 9.01
CA ASP A 488 -15.59 -4.33 8.71
C ASP A 488 -15.18 -5.04 9.99
N ARG A 489 -15.82 -6.18 10.25
CA ARG A 489 -15.59 -7.02 11.43
C ARG A 489 -14.17 -7.58 11.55
N TYR A 490 -13.37 -7.56 10.49
CA TYR A 490 -11.96 -7.98 10.49
C TYR A 490 -10.96 -6.85 10.28
N ALA A 491 -11.43 -5.60 10.09
CA ALA A 491 -10.55 -4.44 10.03
C ALA A 491 -9.85 -4.21 11.37
N ARG A 492 -8.63 -3.66 11.31
CA ARG A 492 -7.79 -3.42 12.48
C ARG A 492 -7.41 -1.95 12.57
N ASP A 493 -7.63 -1.37 13.74
CA ASP A 493 -7.43 0.07 14.00
C ASP A 493 -5.97 0.43 14.29
N THR A 494 -5.26 -0.48 14.97
CA THR A 494 -3.86 -0.26 15.35
C THR A 494 -2.98 -1.43 14.91
N PHE A 495 -1.88 -1.07 14.23
CA PHE A 495 -0.82 -1.99 13.89
C PHE A 495 0.39 -1.67 14.76
N PRO A 496 0.76 -2.53 15.72
CA PRO A 496 2.05 -2.37 16.37
C PRO A 496 3.11 -2.49 15.28
N LEU A 497 3.97 -1.49 15.17
CA LEU A 497 5.11 -1.49 14.27
C LEU A 497 6.34 -1.84 15.12
N PRO A 498 6.71 -3.13 15.22
CA PRO A 498 7.67 -3.62 16.21
C PRO A 498 9.12 -3.17 15.92
N ARG A 499 9.38 -2.56 14.76
CA ARG A 499 10.72 -2.21 14.30
C ARG A 499 10.85 -0.74 13.93
N HIS A 500 12.03 -0.20 14.24
CA HIS A 500 12.47 1.13 13.82
C HIS A 500 12.56 1.21 12.28
N VAL A 501 12.36 2.40 11.76
CA VAL A 501 12.76 2.78 10.41
C VAL A 501 14.26 2.55 10.23
N ASN A 502 14.68 2.23 9.01
CA ASN A 502 16.06 1.80 8.70
C ASN A 502 16.54 0.55 9.45
N SER A 503 15.66 -0.28 10.04
CA SER A 503 16.08 -1.59 10.56
C SER A 503 16.53 -2.51 9.42
N ILE A 504 15.85 -2.44 8.28
CA ILE A 504 16.19 -3.14 7.03
C ILE A 504 15.90 -2.25 5.81
N GLY A 505 16.01 -0.92 5.95
CA GLY A 505 15.74 0.07 4.89
C GLY A 505 16.94 0.28 3.95
N PRO A 506 16.83 1.12 2.89
CA PRO A 506 17.88 1.28 1.87
C PRO A 506 19.28 1.61 2.40
N GLN A 507 19.37 2.21 3.58
CA GLN A 507 20.63 2.52 4.28
C GLN A 507 21.27 1.32 4.99
N ARG A 508 20.60 0.16 5.04
CA ARG A 508 21.14 -1.08 5.60
C ARG A 508 21.73 -1.95 4.51
N ASP A 509 23.01 -2.25 4.67
CA ASP A 509 23.75 -3.12 3.75
C ASP A 509 23.43 -4.60 3.91
N ALA A 510 22.72 -5.00 4.97
CA ALA A 510 22.41 -6.41 5.22
C ALA A 510 20.99 -6.61 5.78
N PHE A 511 20.41 -7.76 5.45
CA PHE A 511 19.13 -8.25 5.96
C PHE A 511 19.16 -9.78 5.98
N HIS A 512 18.39 -10.43 6.86
CA HIS A 512 18.29 -11.88 6.95
C HIS A 512 17.09 -12.37 6.14
N PHE A 513 17.28 -13.41 5.34
CA PHE A 513 16.16 -14.04 4.64
C PHE A 513 16.17 -15.56 4.81
N GLY A 514 14.98 -16.14 4.89
CA GLY A 514 14.77 -17.57 4.93
C GLY A 514 14.24 -18.10 3.61
N ILE A 515 14.44 -19.39 3.35
CA ILE A 515 13.85 -20.11 2.21
C ILE A 515 13.32 -21.47 2.67
N PRO A 516 12.42 -22.12 1.89
CA PRO A 516 12.03 -23.50 2.16
C PRO A 516 13.25 -24.43 2.08
N PRO A 517 13.31 -25.49 2.90
CA PRO A 517 14.43 -26.42 2.86
C PRO A 517 14.42 -27.24 1.56
N PRO A 518 15.56 -27.84 1.16
CA PRO A 518 15.70 -28.51 -0.13
C PRO A 518 14.62 -29.56 -0.43
N GLU A 519 14.23 -30.35 0.56
CA GLU A 519 13.21 -31.40 0.45
C GLU A 519 11.81 -30.84 0.13
N VAL A 520 11.52 -29.60 0.51
CA VAL A 520 10.26 -28.94 0.15
C VAL A 520 10.36 -28.37 -1.27
N LEU A 521 11.53 -27.86 -1.65
CA LEU A 521 11.80 -27.36 -3.01
C LEU A 521 11.81 -28.49 -4.05
N GLU A 522 11.84 -29.77 -3.62
CA GLU A 522 11.76 -30.95 -4.50
C GLU A 522 10.50 -31.00 -5.37
N ILE A 523 9.43 -30.35 -4.92
CA ILE A 523 8.17 -30.24 -5.64
C ILE A 523 8.24 -29.32 -6.87
N CYS A 524 9.20 -28.39 -6.90
CA CYS A 524 9.39 -27.48 -8.03
C CYS A 524 9.91 -28.22 -9.25
N SER A 525 9.45 -27.82 -10.43
CA SER A 525 10.07 -28.27 -11.69
C SER A 525 11.57 -27.96 -11.70
N PRO A 526 12.41 -28.73 -12.43
CA PRO A 526 13.85 -28.47 -12.49
C PRO A 526 14.18 -27.03 -12.92
N THR A 527 13.42 -26.48 -13.87
CA THR A 527 13.55 -25.09 -14.34
C THR A 527 13.25 -24.09 -13.22
N TYR A 528 12.14 -24.25 -12.50
CA TYR A 528 11.79 -23.35 -11.40
C TYR A 528 12.79 -23.45 -10.25
N ARG A 529 13.30 -24.64 -9.93
CA ARG A 529 14.32 -24.81 -8.90
C ARG A 529 15.62 -24.11 -9.27
N LYS A 530 16.03 -24.18 -10.55
CA LYS A 530 17.20 -23.45 -11.05
C LYS A 530 17.01 -21.94 -10.89
N LEU A 531 15.90 -21.39 -11.40
CA LEU A 531 15.62 -19.95 -11.32
C LEU A 531 15.49 -19.47 -9.88
N PHE A 532 14.91 -20.27 -8.99
CA PHE A 532 14.85 -19.95 -7.56
C PHE A 532 16.25 -19.90 -6.93
N ASN A 533 17.14 -20.84 -7.27
CA ASN A 533 18.52 -20.78 -6.79
C ASN A 533 19.27 -19.55 -7.30
N GLU A 534 19.02 -19.12 -8.53
CA GLU A 534 19.54 -17.85 -9.08
C GLU A 534 19.00 -16.65 -8.29
N ALA A 535 17.71 -16.64 -7.96
CA ALA A 535 17.10 -15.62 -7.11
C ALA A 535 17.72 -15.54 -5.71
N VAL A 536 18.01 -16.69 -5.10
CA VAL A 536 18.71 -16.77 -3.81
C VAL A 536 20.11 -16.16 -3.91
N GLN A 537 20.88 -16.47 -4.97
CA GLN A 537 22.21 -15.88 -5.18
C GLN A 537 22.13 -14.36 -5.37
N GLN A 538 21.12 -13.87 -6.08
CA GLN A 538 20.90 -12.44 -6.28
C GLN A 538 20.57 -11.73 -4.97
N LEU A 539 19.75 -12.34 -4.11
CA LEU A 539 19.47 -11.83 -2.77
C LEU A 539 20.73 -11.76 -1.90
N GLN A 540 21.59 -12.77 -1.95
CA GLN A 540 22.88 -12.74 -1.27
C GLN A 540 23.77 -11.59 -1.81
N GLY A 541 23.75 -11.37 -3.13
CA GLY A 541 24.44 -10.25 -3.76
C GLY A 541 23.90 -8.86 -3.37
N LEU A 542 22.69 -8.78 -2.81
CA LEU A 542 22.06 -7.57 -2.25
C LEU A 542 22.35 -7.38 -0.74
N GLY A 543 23.20 -8.21 -0.14
CA GLY A 543 23.48 -8.21 1.30
C GLY A 543 22.57 -9.14 2.11
N GLY A 544 21.77 -9.97 1.44
CA GLY A 544 20.94 -10.98 2.08
C GLY A 544 21.76 -12.07 2.76
N VAL A 545 21.52 -12.28 4.05
CA VAL A 545 22.11 -13.36 4.84
C VAL A 545 21.09 -14.50 4.90
N LEU A 546 21.37 -15.58 4.16
CA LEU A 546 20.55 -16.77 4.18
C LEU A 546 20.55 -17.39 5.58
N THR A 547 19.38 -17.50 6.18
CA THR A 547 19.17 -17.92 7.56
C THR A 547 18.20 -19.09 7.60
N SER A 548 18.51 -20.10 8.40
CA SER A 548 17.68 -21.29 8.53
C SER A 548 16.32 -20.97 9.14
N VAL A 549 15.27 -21.59 8.60
CA VAL A 549 13.88 -21.45 9.05
C VAL A 549 13.33 -22.85 9.28
N ASN A 550 12.67 -23.06 10.42
CA ASN A 550 11.86 -24.24 10.65
C ASN A 550 10.58 -24.17 9.81
N TRP A 551 10.51 -25.01 8.77
CA TRP A 551 9.40 -25.03 7.83
C TRP A 551 8.10 -25.64 8.37
N ASP A 552 8.16 -26.43 9.45
CA ASP A 552 7.03 -27.20 9.99
C ASP A 552 5.77 -26.36 10.27
N PRO A 553 5.84 -25.16 10.89
CA PRO A 553 4.65 -24.32 11.11
C PRO A 553 3.99 -23.85 9.81
N PHE A 554 4.80 -23.57 8.77
CA PHE A 554 4.30 -23.12 7.46
C PHE A 554 3.59 -24.27 6.75
N LYS A 555 4.18 -25.47 6.72
CA LYS A 555 3.53 -26.66 6.19
C LYS A 555 2.20 -26.94 6.90
N LYS A 556 2.23 -27.06 8.23
CA LYS A 556 1.04 -27.36 9.04
C LYS A 556 -0.08 -26.34 8.84
N ALA A 557 0.26 -25.06 8.70
CA ALA A 557 -0.73 -24.03 8.41
C ALA A 557 -1.33 -24.14 7.00
N GLY A 558 -0.53 -24.54 6.00
CA GLY A 558 -1.03 -24.84 4.66
C GLY A 558 -2.03 -25.99 4.65
N ASP A 559 -1.72 -27.06 5.38
CA ASP A 559 -2.59 -28.25 5.50
C ASP A 559 -3.97 -27.89 6.10
N LEU A 560 -4.03 -26.94 7.05
CA LEU A 560 -5.30 -26.48 7.65
C LEU A 560 -6.29 -25.86 6.65
N LEU A 561 -5.82 -25.32 5.52
CA LEU A 561 -6.67 -24.59 4.58
C LEU A 561 -7.61 -25.51 3.80
N TYR A 562 -7.07 -26.49 3.07
CA TYR A 562 -7.86 -27.38 2.19
C TYR A 562 -7.99 -28.81 2.73
N GLU A 563 -7.05 -29.30 3.54
CA GLU A 563 -7.15 -30.62 4.17
C GLU A 563 -7.91 -30.55 5.50
N GLY A 564 -7.84 -29.40 6.19
CA GLY A 564 -8.59 -29.09 7.40
C GLY A 564 -10.04 -28.62 7.17
N THR A 565 -10.58 -27.98 8.19
CA THR A 565 -11.96 -27.49 8.30
C THR A 565 -12.15 -26.06 7.79
N PHE A 566 -11.08 -25.29 7.54
CA PHE A 566 -11.22 -23.90 7.07
C PHE A 566 -11.82 -23.81 5.66
N VAL A 567 -11.66 -24.83 4.83
CA VAL A 567 -12.35 -24.92 3.53
C VAL A 567 -13.88 -24.85 3.69
N SER A 568 -14.42 -25.27 4.84
CA SER A 568 -15.86 -25.18 5.13
C SER A 568 -16.36 -23.74 5.24
N GLU A 569 -15.49 -22.74 5.45
CA GLU A 569 -15.90 -21.33 5.38
C GLU A 569 -16.39 -20.93 3.98
N ARG A 570 -15.96 -21.63 2.92
CA ARG A 570 -16.49 -21.41 1.56
C ARG A 570 -17.97 -21.75 1.48
N LEU A 571 -18.36 -22.85 2.11
CA LEU A 571 -19.77 -23.26 2.19
C LEU A 571 -20.55 -22.34 3.13
N ALA A 572 -19.96 -21.98 4.28
CA ALA A 572 -20.59 -21.06 5.24
C ALA A 572 -20.76 -19.63 4.72
N SER A 573 -20.08 -19.29 3.62
CA SER A 573 -20.20 -18.00 2.92
C SER A 573 -21.31 -17.99 1.86
N LEU A 574 -21.94 -19.15 1.59
CA LEU A 574 -23.06 -19.28 0.66
C LEU A 574 -24.40 -19.19 1.41
N PRO A 575 -25.50 -18.79 0.75
CA PRO A 575 -26.81 -18.76 1.39
C PRO A 575 -27.33 -20.17 1.68
N ASP A 576 -27.79 -20.49 2.90
CA ASP A 576 -28.78 -21.55 3.11
C ASP A 576 -28.48 -22.85 2.35
N ASP A 577 -29.51 -23.55 1.95
CA ASP A 577 -29.63 -24.61 0.95
C ASP A 577 -28.98 -24.41 -0.45
N PHE A 578 -27.94 -23.57 -0.61
CA PHE A 578 -27.35 -23.21 -1.91
C PHE A 578 -27.02 -24.43 -2.78
N LEU A 579 -26.35 -25.44 -2.22
CA LEU A 579 -25.97 -26.64 -2.98
C LEU A 579 -27.20 -27.42 -3.45
N GLU A 580 -28.22 -27.55 -2.61
CA GLU A 580 -29.46 -28.27 -2.95
C GLU A 580 -30.17 -27.64 -4.15
N LYS A 581 -30.19 -26.30 -4.23
CA LYS A 581 -30.90 -25.56 -5.28
C LYS A 581 -30.05 -25.26 -6.52
N ASN A 582 -28.73 -25.11 -6.36
CA ASN A 582 -27.87 -24.47 -7.37
C ASN A 582 -26.61 -25.25 -7.75
N ALA A 583 -26.41 -26.50 -7.29
CA ALA A 583 -25.22 -27.29 -7.61
C ALA A 583 -24.89 -27.34 -9.12
N GLN A 584 -25.90 -27.38 -9.99
CA GLN A 584 -25.75 -27.42 -11.45
C GLN A 584 -25.07 -26.17 -12.05
N TYR A 585 -25.01 -25.06 -11.32
CA TYR A 585 -24.34 -23.83 -11.76
C TYR A 585 -22.90 -23.71 -11.23
N LEU A 586 -22.48 -24.61 -10.35
CA LEU A 586 -21.10 -24.68 -9.92
C LEU A 586 -20.24 -25.31 -11.01
N HIS A 587 -19.04 -24.77 -11.18
CA HIS A 587 -18.03 -25.39 -12.00
C HIS A 587 -17.78 -26.83 -11.49
N PRO A 588 -17.71 -27.87 -12.35
CA PRO A 588 -17.68 -29.27 -11.91
C PRO A 588 -16.62 -29.58 -10.84
N VAL A 589 -15.42 -29.00 -10.98
CA VAL A 589 -14.32 -29.15 -10.02
C VAL A 589 -14.63 -28.52 -8.65
N ILE A 590 -15.37 -27.40 -8.63
CA ILE A 590 -15.78 -26.74 -7.39
C ILE A 590 -16.89 -27.55 -6.72
N LEU A 591 -17.85 -28.07 -7.50
CA LEU A 591 -18.87 -28.98 -6.98
C LEU A 591 -18.23 -30.22 -6.35
N GLU A 592 -17.30 -30.88 -7.05
CA GLU A 592 -16.57 -32.04 -6.53
C GLU A 592 -15.83 -31.71 -5.22
N LEU A 593 -15.16 -30.55 -5.15
CA LEU A 593 -14.53 -30.08 -3.93
C LEU A 593 -15.54 -29.93 -2.80
N PHE A 594 -16.65 -29.24 -3.04
CA PHE A 594 -17.68 -28.99 -2.03
C PHE A 594 -18.36 -30.27 -1.55
N GLU A 595 -18.67 -31.21 -2.45
CA GLU A 595 -19.18 -32.54 -2.08
C GLU A 595 -18.18 -33.29 -1.20
N LYS A 596 -16.88 -33.26 -1.52
CA LYS A 596 -15.83 -33.82 -0.65
C LYS A 596 -15.79 -33.14 0.71
N VAL A 597 -15.94 -31.81 0.78
CA VAL A 597 -15.98 -31.09 2.06
C VAL A 597 -17.19 -31.50 2.90
N VAL A 598 -18.38 -31.58 2.30
CA VAL A 598 -19.61 -32.02 2.99
C VAL A 598 -19.45 -33.47 3.48
N ALA A 599 -18.91 -34.36 2.65
CA ALA A 599 -18.70 -35.76 2.97
C ALA A 599 -17.73 -35.99 4.13
N ARG A 600 -16.84 -35.03 4.46
CA ARG A 600 -15.95 -35.11 5.64
C ARG A 600 -16.71 -35.10 6.96
N GLN A 601 -17.95 -34.60 6.98
CA GLN A 601 -18.77 -34.48 8.20
C GLN A 601 -18.00 -33.87 9.38
N SER A 602 -17.23 -32.81 9.10
CA SER A 602 -16.40 -32.17 10.13
C SER A 602 -17.25 -31.58 11.25
N THR A 603 -16.85 -31.83 12.49
CA THR A 603 -17.54 -31.40 13.69
C THR A 603 -17.06 -30.02 14.16
N ALA A 604 -17.90 -29.30 14.91
CA ALA A 604 -17.49 -28.06 15.58
C ALA A 604 -16.26 -28.24 16.48
N VAL A 605 -16.13 -29.40 17.14
CA VAL A 605 -14.96 -29.72 17.97
C VAL A 605 -13.67 -29.82 17.13
N GLN A 606 -13.73 -30.39 15.92
CA GLN A 606 -12.58 -30.40 15.01
C GLN A 606 -12.20 -28.99 14.58
N LEU A 607 -13.19 -28.15 14.22
CA LEU A 607 -12.95 -26.75 13.88
C LEU A 607 -12.25 -26.00 15.04
N PHE A 608 -12.75 -26.10 16.26
CA PHE A 608 -12.12 -25.42 17.41
C PHE A 608 -10.72 -25.95 17.73
N ARG A 609 -10.46 -27.26 17.54
CA ARG A 609 -9.11 -27.82 17.66
C ARG A 609 -8.17 -27.26 16.58
N GLU A 610 -8.66 -27.04 15.38
CA GLU A 610 -7.87 -26.43 14.31
C GLU A 610 -7.63 -24.94 14.52
N LEU A 611 -8.59 -24.20 15.08
CA LEU A 611 -8.37 -22.82 15.53
C LEU A 611 -7.27 -22.76 16.60
N GLN A 612 -7.26 -23.70 17.56
CA GLN A 612 -6.18 -23.82 18.55
C GLN A 612 -4.84 -24.15 17.87
N ARG A 613 -4.81 -25.07 16.91
CA ARG A 613 -3.60 -25.39 16.12
C ARG A 613 -3.11 -24.18 15.34
N LYS A 614 -4.00 -23.45 14.66
CA LYS A 614 -3.70 -22.19 13.94
C LYS A 614 -3.01 -21.19 14.86
N ALA A 615 -3.53 -21.00 16.09
CA ALA A 615 -2.91 -20.10 17.06
C ALA A 615 -1.48 -20.54 17.44
N ILE A 616 -1.26 -21.84 17.63
CA ILE A 616 0.06 -22.41 17.94
C ILE A 616 1.03 -22.18 16.77
N VAL A 617 0.67 -22.58 15.55
CA VAL A 617 1.57 -22.45 14.39
C VAL A 617 1.79 -20.99 13.99
N THR A 618 0.81 -20.11 14.22
CA THR A 618 0.98 -18.65 14.04
C THR A 618 2.04 -18.10 14.98
N ARG A 619 2.01 -18.49 16.27
CA ARG A 619 3.04 -18.09 17.23
C ARG A 619 4.41 -18.66 16.84
N GLN A 620 4.48 -19.94 16.48
CA GLN A 620 5.72 -20.59 16.06
C GLN A 620 6.32 -19.93 14.81
N SER A 621 5.50 -19.61 13.81
CA SER A 621 5.93 -18.86 12.61
C SER A 621 6.39 -17.45 12.98
N THR A 622 5.62 -16.72 13.79
CA THR A 622 5.97 -15.35 14.22
C THR A 622 7.31 -15.29 14.93
N ASN A 623 7.62 -16.27 15.80
CA ASN A 623 8.89 -16.35 16.53
C ASN A 623 10.11 -16.56 15.60
N GLN A 624 9.92 -16.91 14.34
CA GLN A 624 11.00 -17.05 13.37
C GLN A 624 11.32 -15.74 12.64
N PHE A 625 10.49 -14.70 12.79
CA PHE A 625 10.75 -13.38 12.22
C PHE A 625 11.46 -12.48 13.22
N ALA A 626 12.37 -11.63 12.74
CA ALA A 626 13.19 -10.81 13.64
C ALA A 626 12.42 -9.69 14.36
N SER A 627 11.15 -9.46 14.00
CA SER A 627 10.22 -8.63 14.77
C SER A 627 9.83 -9.22 16.12
N ALA A 628 10.02 -10.53 16.32
CA ALA A 628 9.67 -11.26 17.53
C ALA A 628 10.89 -11.82 18.27
N ASP A 629 11.95 -12.19 17.55
CA ASP A 629 13.22 -12.71 18.11
C ASP A 629 14.41 -12.04 17.42
N ARG A 630 15.40 -11.53 18.17
CA ARG A 630 16.53 -10.77 17.59
C ARG A 630 17.36 -11.56 16.55
N PHE A 631 17.17 -12.88 16.45
CA PHE A 631 17.89 -13.77 15.54
C PHE A 631 17.03 -14.37 14.41
N GLY A 632 15.77 -13.93 14.26
CA GLY A 632 14.88 -14.39 13.19
C GLY A 632 15.19 -13.80 11.81
N VAL A 633 14.46 -14.24 10.80
CA VAL A 633 14.52 -13.68 9.44
C VAL A 633 13.77 -12.36 9.33
N ASP A 634 14.20 -11.49 8.42
CA ASP A 634 13.48 -10.27 8.09
C ASP A 634 12.35 -10.54 7.10
N VAL A 635 12.64 -11.41 6.12
CA VAL A 635 11.69 -11.88 5.12
C VAL A 635 11.87 -13.37 4.86
N LEU A 636 10.77 -14.06 4.60
CA LEU A 636 10.79 -15.40 4.03
C LEU A 636 10.62 -15.27 2.51
N VAL A 637 11.46 -15.94 1.72
CA VAL A 637 11.40 -15.92 0.26
C VAL A 637 11.11 -17.31 -0.26
N VAL A 638 10.10 -17.43 -1.12
CA VAL A 638 9.63 -18.71 -1.68
C VAL A 638 9.42 -18.57 -3.19
N PRO A 639 9.48 -19.66 -3.99
CA PRO A 639 8.88 -19.65 -5.32
C PRO A 639 7.39 -19.29 -5.20
N THR A 640 6.85 -18.45 -6.08
CA THR A 640 5.42 -18.11 -6.02
C THR A 640 4.53 -19.33 -6.31
N ALA A 641 4.99 -20.19 -7.22
CA ALA A 641 4.40 -21.48 -7.58
C ALA A 641 5.54 -22.46 -7.90
N PRO A 642 5.31 -23.79 -7.83
CA PRO A 642 6.34 -24.79 -8.13
C PRO A 642 6.55 -25.03 -9.64
N GLU A 643 5.58 -24.68 -10.47
CA GLU A 643 5.60 -24.80 -11.93
C GLU A 643 4.53 -23.90 -12.57
N HIS A 644 4.59 -23.74 -13.90
CA HIS A 644 3.54 -23.11 -14.71
C HIS A 644 2.89 -24.18 -15.61
N PRO A 645 1.72 -24.72 -15.25
CA PRO A 645 1.12 -25.81 -15.99
C PRO A 645 0.42 -25.33 -17.26
N THR A 646 0.33 -26.22 -18.25
CA THR A 646 -0.56 -26.02 -19.40
C THR A 646 -2.02 -26.14 -18.98
N ILE A 647 -2.92 -25.52 -19.74
CA ILE A 647 -4.36 -25.66 -19.53
C ILE A 647 -4.78 -27.12 -19.71
N GLU A 648 -4.23 -27.82 -20.70
CA GLU A 648 -4.47 -29.25 -20.91
C GLU A 648 -4.15 -30.08 -19.66
N ALA A 649 -2.95 -29.89 -19.08
CA ALA A 649 -2.56 -30.59 -17.87
C ALA A 649 -3.45 -30.23 -16.67
N MET A 650 -3.83 -28.96 -16.55
CA MET A 650 -4.75 -28.50 -15.50
C MET A 650 -6.15 -29.10 -15.65
N LEU A 651 -6.67 -29.25 -16.86
CA LEU A 651 -7.97 -29.89 -17.09
C LEU A 651 -7.92 -31.40 -16.86
N ALA A 652 -6.78 -32.04 -17.11
CA ALA A 652 -6.58 -33.47 -16.87
C ALA A 652 -6.46 -33.82 -15.37
N ASP A 653 -5.89 -32.94 -14.55
CA ASP A 653 -5.74 -33.14 -13.09
C ASP A 653 -6.09 -31.86 -12.30
N PRO A 654 -7.37 -31.44 -12.31
CA PRO A 654 -7.76 -30.11 -11.88
C PRO A 654 -7.71 -29.89 -10.37
N ILE A 655 -7.68 -30.95 -9.56
CA ILE A 655 -7.61 -30.85 -8.10
C ILE A 655 -6.17 -30.92 -7.61
N ASN A 656 -5.41 -31.96 -7.98
CA ASN A 656 -4.08 -32.16 -7.40
C ASN A 656 -3.07 -31.14 -7.96
N LEU A 657 -3.11 -30.85 -9.27
CA LEU A 657 -2.22 -29.85 -9.86
C LEU A 657 -2.51 -28.45 -9.29
N ASN A 658 -3.79 -28.10 -9.11
CA ASN A 658 -4.16 -26.85 -8.44
C ASN A 658 -3.69 -26.80 -6.97
N ALA A 659 -3.80 -27.90 -6.23
CA ALA A 659 -3.29 -27.98 -4.86
C ALA A 659 -1.76 -27.81 -4.81
N LYS A 660 -1.05 -28.39 -5.78
CA LYS A 660 0.41 -28.22 -5.97
C LYS A 660 0.79 -26.75 -6.21
N LEU A 661 0.01 -25.99 -7.00
CA LEU A 661 0.25 -24.54 -7.16
C LEU A 661 0.22 -23.78 -5.82
N GLY A 662 -0.53 -24.30 -4.85
CA GLY A 662 -0.72 -23.73 -3.53
C GLY A 662 0.39 -23.97 -2.51
N THR A 663 1.38 -24.82 -2.81
CA THR A 663 2.38 -25.29 -1.83
C THR A 663 3.09 -24.16 -1.08
N PHE A 664 3.42 -23.07 -1.77
CA PHE A 664 4.14 -21.93 -1.20
C PHE A 664 3.23 -20.75 -0.82
N THR A 665 1.91 -20.90 -0.94
CA THR A 665 0.96 -19.78 -0.80
C THR A 665 -0.15 -20.01 0.22
N HIS A 666 -0.61 -21.26 0.41
CA HIS A 666 -1.75 -21.63 1.28
C HIS A 666 -1.61 -21.16 2.73
N PHE A 667 -0.40 -21.18 3.27
CA PHE A 667 -0.17 -20.89 4.69
C PHE A 667 -0.26 -19.40 5.04
N ALA A 668 -0.10 -18.49 4.06
CA ALA A 668 0.16 -17.08 4.35
C ALA A 668 -0.97 -16.40 5.12
N ASN A 669 -2.22 -16.52 4.66
CA ASN A 669 -3.37 -15.94 5.37
C ASN A 669 -3.75 -16.71 6.64
N VAL A 670 -3.51 -18.03 6.67
CA VAL A 670 -3.69 -18.84 7.89
C VAL A 670 -2.79 -18.33 9.01
N LEU A 671 -1.55 -17.95 8.68
CA LEU A 671 -0.53 -17.43 9.59
C LEU A 671 -0.55 -15.90 9.75
N ASP A 672 -1.49 -15.19 9.11
CA ASP A 672 -1.59 -13.72 9.16
C ASP A 672 -0.32 -13.00 8.67
N LEU A 673 0.34 -13.59 7.66
CA LEU A 673 1.50 -13.01 6.98
C LEU A 673 1.05 -11.97 5.94
N CYS A 674 1.92 -11.01 5.64
CA CYS A 674 1.84 -10.18 4.44
C CYS A 674 2.79 -10.73 3.36
N GLY A 675 2.61 -10.38 2.09
CA GLY A 675 3.57 -10.77 1.07
C GLY A 675 3.40 -10.09 -0.28
N VAL A 676 4.44 -10.12 -1.09
CA VAL A 676 4.44 -9.59 -2.46
C VAL A 676 5.09 -10.59 -3.41
N ALA A 677 4.37 -10.99 -4.44
CA ALA A 677 4.92 -11.75 -5.57
C ALA A 677 5.56 -10.76 -6.55
N VAL A 678 6.80 -11.02 -6.95
CA VAL A 678 7.54 -10.19 -7.92
C VAL A 678 8.16 -11.03 -9.02
N PRO A 679 8.21 -10.53 -10.26
CA PRO A 679 9.00 -11.14 -11.32
C PRO A 679 10.47 -11.35 -10.91
N SER A 680 11.04 -12.49 -11.32
CA SER A 680 12.37 -12.95 -10.92
C SER A 680 13.08 -13.67 -12.08
N GLY A 681 12.81 -13.22 -13.31
CA GLY A 681 13.36 -13.79 -14.53
C GLY A 681 12.34 -14.55 -15.36
N SER A 682 12.84 -15.38 -16.26
CA SER A 682 12.04 -16.00 -17.32
C SER A 682 12.72 -17.23 -17.89
N TYR A 683 11.96 -18.11 -18.54
CA TYR A 683 12.46 -19.32 -19.19
C TYR A 683 11.68 -19.62 -20.46
N PHE A 684 12.19 -20.48 -21.32
CA PHE A 684 11.44 -20.95 -22.48
C PHE A 684 10.71 -22.25 -22.17
N ALA A 685 9.43 -22.32 -22.55
CA ALA A 685 8.59 -23.49 -22.28
C ALA A 685 9.05 -24.76 -23.03
N ASP A 686 9.61 -24.57 -24.24
CA ASP A 686 10.23 -25.60 -25.06
C ASP A 686 11.36 -24.97 -25.89
N ASP A 687 12.61 -25.13 -25.43
CA ASP A 687 13.81 -24.61 -26.08
C ASP A 687 14.05 -25.18 -27.50
N LYS A 688 13.31 -26.23 -27.89
CA LYS A 688 13.43 -26.90 -29.19
C LYS A 688 12.29 -26.57 -30.15
N ALA A 689 11.29 -25.80 -29.71
CA ALA A 689 10.20 -25.37 -30.58
C ALA A 689 10.70 -24.36 -31.64
N ALA A 690 10.08 -24.36 -32.81
CA ALA A 690 10.41 -23.43 -33.90
C ALA A 690 10.20 -21.93 -33.52
N SER A 691 9.37 -21.67 -32.50
CA SER A 691 9.20 -20.35 -31.88
C SER A 691 9.09 -20.52 -30.36
N PRO A 692 10.24 -20.49 -29.63
CA PRO A 692 10.25 -20.77 -28.21
C PRO A 692 9.59 -19.61 -27.44
N ARG A 693 8.56 -19.92 -26.65
CA ARG A 693 7.81 -18.94 -25.86
C ARG A 693 8.48 -18.69 -24.53
N LYS A 694 8.74 -17.42 -24.23
CA LYS A 694 9.38 -16.96 -22.99
C LYS A 694 8.33 -16.72 -21.91
N LEU A 695 8.26 -17.61 -20.93
CA LEU A 695 7.36 -17.54 -19.77
C LEU A 695 8.06 -16.87 -18.58
N PRO A 696 7.30 -16.15 -17.73
CA PRO A 696 7.86 -15.53 -16.53
C PRO A 696 8.09 -16.55 -15.41
N PHE A 697 9.03 -16.21 -14.53
CA PHE A 697 9.21 -16.84 -13.23
C PHE A 697 9.12 -15.75 -12.15
N SER A 698 8.61 -16.12 -10.98
CA SER A 698 8.45 -15.18 -9.87
C SER A 698 8.75 -15.83 -8.52
N ILE A 699 9.14 -14.97 -7.58
CA ILE A 699 9.29 -15.31 -6.17
C ILE A 699 8.33 -14.47 -5.35
N THR A 700 7.95 -14.96 -4.18
CA THR A 700 7.16 -14.21 -3.21
C THR A 700 8.01 -13.91 -1.98
N PHE A 701 8.07 -12.63 -1.61
CA PHE A 701 8.56 -12.19 -0.31
C PHE A 701 7.40 -12.21 0.68
N LEU A 702 7.63 -12.79 1.86
CA LEU A 702 6.64 -12.93 2.92
C LEU A 702 7.20 -12.30 4.19
N GLY A 703 6.39 -11.45 4.81
CA GLY A 703 6.67 -10.84 6.09
C GLY A 703 5.66 -11.30 7.15
N CYS A 704 6.02 -11.19 8.42
CA CYS A 704 5.04 -11.33 9.48
C CYS A 704 3.97 -10.23 9.41
N ARG A 705 2.91 -10.39 10.20
CA ARG A 705 1.90 -9.35 10.42
C ARG A 705 2.55 -7.98 10.68
N CYS A 706 2.07 -6.93 10.02
CA CYS A 706 2.54 -5.54 10.11
C CYS A 706 3.97 -5.27 9.62
N SER A 707 4.58 -6.17 8.85
CA SER A 707 5.91 -5.95 8.26
C SER A 707 5.84 -5.65 6.76
N ASP A 708 4.67 -5.20 6.28
CA ASP A 708 4.40 -4.90 4.89
C ASP A 708 5.44 -3.94 4.30
N SER A 709 5.74 -2.85 5.01
CA SER A 709 6.72 -1.84 4.57
C SER A 709 8.13 -2.42 4.45
N GLU A 710 8.59 -3.15 5.48
CA GLU A 710 9.88 -3.83 5.51
C GLU A 710 10.02 -4.82 4.35
N MET A 711 9.02 -5.68 4.19
CA MET A 711 8.97 -6.69 3.14
C MET A 711 8.98 -6.05 1.75
N LEU A 712 8.16 -5.01 1.53
CA LEU A 712 8.15 -4.26 0.27
C LEU A 712 9.48 -3.56 0.01
N SER A 713 10.18 -3.06 1.04
CA SER A 713 11.50 -2.42 0.88
C SER A 713 12.58 -3.39 0.41
N VAL A 714 12.54 -4.66 0.85
CA VAL A 714 13.45 -5.70 0.34
C VAL A 714 13.07 -6.08 -1.10
N ALA A 715 11.77 -6.24 -1.37
CA ALA A 715 11.27 -6.56 -2.70
C ALA A 715 11.58 -5.47 -3.73
N SER A 716 11.48 -4.18 -3.37
CA SER A 716 11.85 -3.04 -4.23
C SER A 716 13.33 -3.11 -4.63
N ARG A 717 14.26 -3.34 -3.68
CA ARG A 717 15.70 -3.50 -4.02
C ARG A 717 15.95 -4.65 -4.97
N TYR A 718 15.23 -5.74 -4.77
CA TYR A 718 15.33 -6.89 -5.66
C TYR A 718 14.85 -6.53 -7.08
N GLN A 719 13.67 -5.91 -7.21
CA GLN A 719 13.11 -5.47 -8.49
C GLN A 719 14.02 -4.47 -9.22
N GLU A 720 14.53 -3.45 -8.52
CA GLU A 720 15.38 -2.40 -9.09
C GLU A 720 16.67 -2.95 -9.71
N ARG A 721 17.29 -3.94 -9.08
CA ARG A 721 18.51 -4.57 -9.59
C ARG A 721 18.23 -5.53 -10.75
N HIS A 722 16.99 -6.01 -10.85
CA HIS A 722 16.57 -6.99 -11.85
C HIS A 722 16.11 -6.40 -13.17
N GLY A 723 15.79 -5.10 -13.23
CA GLY A 723 15.32 -4.43 -14.45
C GLY A 723 14.10 -5.14 -15.01
N ALA A 724 12.92 -4.82 -14.49
CA ALA A 724 11.65 -5.32 -15.03
C ALA A 724 11.44 -4.80 -16.47
#